data_AF-A0A0P1AI44-F1
#
_entry.id   AF-A0A0P1AI44-F1
#
_cell.length_a   1.000
_cell.length_b   1.000
_cell.length_c   1.000
_cell.angle_alpha   90.00
_cell.angle_beta   90.00
_cell.angle_gamma   90.00
#
_symmetry.space_group_name_H-M   'P 1'
#
loop_
_entity.id
_entity.type
_entity.pdbx_description
1 polymer ?
#
loop_
_entity_poly.entity_id
_entity_poly.type
_entity_poly.pdbx_seq_one_letter_code
_entity_poly.pdbx_strand_id
1 'polypeptide(L)'
;MAEGKQKSLSSSFLCSPIPKDTTQKFFIEDSKSVLFDDMRTPDKKHNSFTLEIAQGLQERVKDVDFERREATQVEEDDSARKCKRQRLEIESFAITKNEELKREIQMLKIQQDTNSQRHQIELRERDLQLDQLRRQLQFAVREEEDTLAELKSMTNEHSAEKLMLEKKIVELEAQLRLFEGKLNEWKEKALAASSELRSQTKQSAMKIQILQDELTAAQDSSSTSSQMEDNIFESKIRLLETQLKEKSMEAEHFASSLLGAQETLKNARNIRDLNEHIMQLQASERRLKTELKNLIEASRSSSILQERLYQTTQKLQQSEARNAKSLKQIESALLLEEVHNEFQRYFEPIVAEAKSRGIVTLDDLKSRPAAAVVELYKARQNAFEILLEQKNNTDIQLRRLEKQCEKLQSDLLTVGNKCAKFEMQLAECQEKMNGSNDVVSHLRKLNAELIEILETYGKDVDDQKTSELSTQRIALLRSSLKQSQELIKGMEFSQKLMATPAAIKKYEARIERLEKVLANTKQENGKLAKHLEKAEMELAAFEKRLGRGEFNVETTKIVHLSVNPTRELLESKAKASDVDKLRQEIKTLRARLNQFTDGDLTEPLSIPGEDNLTTTTSYDTVEGLKKLNHRLKQVFGDQIRQYREAVYLLTGYKVDLRKHNGMELLRLRSVYAEHDEDELLVRMEENGSLELLDSEFCAQINHPSTKANLNSSNVFCLKFRVAQTQCAPHESLLNKPTRSVYALVHLSHRHFSVSSGHLAQFPFLSELGIQAENYGVFNGQWFGNGTVYTSVNPFDGQPIASVRGGNKADYQEVVAAMNDIKPQWCELPAPRRGEIVRQIGEELRNKRDALGKLIALEMGKIYVEGVGEVQEAIDICDFAVGLSRALNGSVIPSERPGHFMMERYNPLKGHVAIVTAFNFPCAVLFWNAALSLVCGNTQIWKPSESLSLTSVACAKIIADVLERNGHSGAVASLICGSGAEVGEEILADKRIELVSFTGSTKVGRHVNKVVSSRFGKTILELGGNNAMIVDKNANLEMALRATLFSAVGTAGQRCTSLRRLFLHEDIHDEFLERLVAAYQNIKVGNPLENGVLCGPLHNLQAVKNYLDGIKTIQTQGGHILTGGKKIEGEGYFVEPTIVSIGHDAKIVQKEIFAPILYALKFKSLDEAIQLNNDVPQGLSSSLFTKDQAAIFKWTGPLGSDCGIVNINIGPSGAEIGGAFGGEKETGGGRESGSDAWKQYMRRSTCTINYSKELPLAQGIDFS
;
A
#
# COMPACT_ATOMS: atom_id res chain seq x y z
N MET A 1 -52.50 47.57 42.23
CA MET A 1 -53.28 46.58 41.45
C MET A 1 -52.51 46.31 40.17
N ALA A 2 -52.07 45.11 39.78
CA ALA A 2 -52.00 43.79 40.39
C ALA A 2 -50.69 43.14 39.86
N GLU A 3 -50.16 42.20 40.64
CA GLU A 3 -48.77 41.71 40.62
C GLU A 3 -48.45 40.62 39.57
N GLY A 4 -47.15 40.44 39.25
CA GLY A 4 -46.50 39.12 39.45
C GLY A 4 -45.97 38.31 38.24
N LYS A 5 -44.63 38.30 38.12
CA LYS A 5 -43.64 37.27 37.65
C LYS A 5 -44.06 35.90 37.04
N GLN A 6 -43.14 35.38 36.20
CA GLN A 6 -42.73 33.97 35.88
C GLN A 6 -43.06 33.31 34.51
N LYS A 7 -42.00 32.69 33.94
CA LYS A 7 -41.83 31.39 33.22
C LYS A 7 -42.67 30.97 31.98
N SER A 8 -41.91 30.62 30.93
CA SER A 8 -41.98 29.45 29.99
C SER A 8 -43.30 28.71 29.71
N LEU A 9 -43.65 28.50 28.44
CA LEU A 9 -43.54 27.23 27.67
C LEU A 9 -44.34 27.29 26.34
N SER A 10 -43.96 26.38 25.45
CA SER A 10 -44.37 26.19 24.06
C SER A 10 -45.77 25.60 23.82
N SER A 11 -46.25 25.78 22.58
CA SER A 11 -46.72 24.74 21.62
C SER A 11 -48.20 24.76 21.15
N SER A 12 -48.34 24.81 19.81
CA SER A 12 -49.26 24.07 18.91
C SER A 12 -50.79 24.27 18.92
N PHE A 13 -51.41 24.23 17.72
CA PHE A 13 -52.59 23.44 17.23
C PHE A 13 -53.17 24.08 15.92
N LEU A 14 -53.27 23.39 14.75
CA LEU A 14 -54.34 22.51 14.16
C LEU A 14 -55.49 23.30 13.44
N CYS A 15 -56.22 22.91 12.37
CA CYS A 15 -56.69 21.62 11.79
C CYS A 15 -57.39 21.80 10.38
N SER A 16 -57.45 20.70 9.57
CA SER A 16 -58.34 20.14 8.45
C SER A 16 -59.54 20.90 7.77
N PRO A 17 -60.37 20.38 6.77
CA PRO A 17 -60.58 19.00 6.16
C PRO A 17 -60.92 18.88 4.61
N ILE A 18 -61.39 17.69 4.16
CA ILE A 18 -61.68 17.09 2.79
C ILE A 18 -63.09 17.43 2.19
N PRO A 19 -63.35 17.34 0.84
CA PRO A 19 -64.36 16.37 0.30
C PRO A 19 -64.07 15.74 -1.11
N LYS A 20 -64.98 14.83 -1.52
CA LYS A 20 -65.07 13.88 -2.68
C LYS A 20 -65.49 14.52 -4.04
N ASP A 21 -65.13 13.95 -5.21
CA ASP A 21 -66.06 13.50 -6.29
C ASP A 21 -65.36 12.86 -7.52
N THR A 22 -66.15 12.14 -8.32
CA THR A 22 -65.89 11.30 -9.51
C THR A 22 -66.52 11.89 -10.78
N THR A 23 -65.88 11.71 -11.95
CA THR A 23 -66.39 11.89 -13.35
C THR A 23 -66.38 13.28 -14.04
N GLN A 24 -66.25 13.24 -15.38
CA GLN A 24 -66.25 14.30 -16.43
C GLN A 24 -64.87 14.95 -16.70
N LYS A 25 -64.16 14.76 -17.84
CA LYS A 25 -64.45 14.75 -19.30
C LYS A 25 -65.15 16.02 -19.82
N PHE A 26 -64.73 16.40 -21.04
CA PHE A 26 -65.15 17.51 -21.93
C PHE A 26 -64.38 18.83 -21.75
N PHE A 27 -63.85 19.53 -22.76
CA PHE A 27 -63.70 19.41 -24.23
C PHE A 27 -62.61 20.44 -24.61
N ILE A 28 -61.54 20.13 -25.37
CA ILE A 28 -61.39 20.34 -26.83
C ILE A 28 -62.08 21.62 -27.34
N GLU A 29 -61.29 22.55 -27.88
CA GLU A 29 -61.27 22.92 -29.31
C GLU A 29 -60.05 23.84 -29.53
N ASP A 30 -59.07 23.39 -30.33
CA ASP A 30 -59.04 23.47 -31.80
C ASP A 30 -58.92 24.93 -32.25
N SER A 31 -57.89 25.28 -32.99
CA SER A 31 -57.75 24.97 -34.41
C SER A 31 -56.59 25.85 -34.89
N LYS A 32 -55.82 25.62 -35.94
CA LYS A 32 -55.81 24.82 -37.18
C LYS A 32 -54.41 25.18 -37.75
N SER A 33 -53.67 24.46 -38.58
CA SER A 33 -53.90 23.38 -39.53
C SER A 33 -52.67 23.46 -40.45
N VAL A 34 -52.00 22.36 -40.76
CA VAL A 34 -51.69 21.96 -42.15
C VAL A 34 -51.48 20.44 -42.14
N LEU A 35 -52.55 19.74 -42.54
CA LEU A 35 -52.65 18.54 -43.38
C LEU A 35 -51.77 17.31 -43.07
N PHE A 36 -52.43 16.30 -42.49
CA PHE A 36 -52.20 14.88 -42.69
C PHE A 36 -52.96 14.40 -43.94
N ASP A 37 -52.33 13.51 -44.69
CA ASP A 37 -52.92 12.44 -45.52
C ASP A 37 -51.95 11.26 -45.38
N ASP A 38 -52.30 10.00 -45.55
CA ASP A 38 -53.41 9.22 -45.05
C ASP A 38 -52.87 7.76 -45.06
N MET A 39 -53.63 6.83 -44.49
CA MET A 39 -53.68 5.41 -44.89
C MET A 39 -52.75 4.38 -44.24
N ARG A 40 -53.43 3.58 -43.40
CA ARG A 40 -53.34 2.13 -43.21
C ARG A 40 -52.64 1.34 -44.33
N THR A 41 -51.96 0.27 -43.89
CA THR A 41 -51.40 -0.83 -44.69
C THR A 41 -52.20 -1.21 -45.94
N PRO A 42 -51.51 -1.34 -47.09
CA PRO A 42 -51.88 -2.27 -48.13
C PRO A 42 -50.79 -3.32 -48.38
N ASP A 43 -51.24 -4.56 -48.31
CA ASP A 43 -50.94 -5.70 -49.16
C ASP A 43 -50.13 -5.40 -50.46
N LYS A 44 -49.25 -6.35 -50.81
CA LYS A 44 -49.05 -6.85 -52.18
C LYS A 44 -48.94 -5.82 -53.32
N LYS A 45 -47.72 -5.64 -53.85
CA LYS A 45 -47.27 -6.14 -55.18
C LYS A 45 -46.27 -5.19 -55.88
N HIS A 46 -45.28 -5.84 -56.49
CA HIS A 46 -44.48 -5.42 -57.67
C HIS A 46 -43.48 -4.27 -57.46
N ASN A 47 -42.21 -4.35 -57.87
CA ASN A 47 -41.56 -5.11 -58.96
C ASN A 47 -40.21 -5.69 -58.46
N SER A 48 -39.85 -6.96 -58.62
CA SER A 48 -39.70 -7.74 -59.85
C SER A 48 -38.95 -6.99 -60.96
N PHE A 49 -37.63 -6.92 -60.84
CA PHE A 49 -36.69 -7.04 -61.96
C PHE A 49 -35.42 -7.77 -61.46
N THR A 50 -35.10 -9.00 -61.84
CA THR A 50 -35.90 -10.00 -62.56
C THR A 50 -35.17 -11.35 -62.52
N LEU A 51 -35.98 -12.41 -62.64
CA LEU A 51 -35.60 -13.73 -63.12
C LEU A 51 -34.98 -13.67 -64.54
N GLU A 52 -34.84 -12.50 -65.16
CA GLU A 52 -34.28 -12.16 -66.49
C GLU A 52 -32.75 -12.01 -66.49
N ILE A 53 -32.06 -11.94 -65.36
CA ILE A 53 -30.58 -12.04 -65.37
C ILE A 53 -30.15 -13.51 -65.27
N ALA A 54 -30.96 -14.36 -64.63
CA ALA A 54 -30.78 -15.82 -64.65
C ALA A 54 -31.40 -16.48 -65.90
N GLN A 55 -32.51 -15.95 -66.42
CA GLN A 55 -33.05 -16.32 -67.74
C GLN A 55 -32.25 -15.68 -68.88
N GLY A 56 -31.64 -14.49 -68.72
CA GLY A 56 -30.76 -13.89 -69.73
C GLY A 56 -29.40 -14.59 -69.90
N LEU A 57 -28.96 -15.35 -68.89
CA LEU A 57 -27.81 -16.26 -69.02
C LEU A 57 -28.20 -17.67 -69.50
N GLN A 58 -29.48 -18.07 -69.40
CA GLN A 58 -30.01 -19.29 -70.01
C GLN A 58 -30.57 -19.07 -71.44
N GLU A 59 -30.98 -17.86 -71.80
CA GLU A 59 -31.38 -17.44 -73.15
C GLU A 59 -30.14 -17.14 -74.00
N ARG A 60 -29.05 -16.57 -73.46
CA ARG A 60 -27.75 -16.53 -74.18
C ARG A 60 -27.13 -17.91 -74.44
N VAL A 61 -27.56 -18.95 -73.73
CA VAL A 61 -27.16 -20.35 -74.02
C VAL A 61 -28.09 -20.99 -75.06
N LYS A 62 -29.37 -20.56 -75.13
CA LYS A 62 -30.32 -20.99 -76.18
C LYS A 62 -30.13 -20.23 -77.50
N ASP A 63 -29.68 -18.98 -77.47
CA ASP A 63 -29.35 -18.18 -78.66
C ASP A 63 -28.09 -18.72 -79.35
N VAL A 64 -27.11 -19.21 -78.57
CA VAL A 64 -25.92 -19.93 -79.10
C VAL A 64 -26.29 -21.30 -79.69
N ASP A 65 -27.34 -21.96 -79.19
CA ASP A 65 -27.87 -23.22 -79.75
C ASP A 65 -28.87 -23.02 -80.91
N PHE A 66 -29.48 -21.83 -81.05
CA PHE A 66 -30.32 -21.42 -82.17
C PHE A 66 -29.47 -20.94 -83.37
N GLU A 67 -28.40 -20.17 -83.11
CA GLU A 67 -27.36 -19.83 -84.10
C GLU A 67 -26.64 -21.08 -84.65
N ARG A 68 -26.56 -22.15 -83.84
CA ARG A 68 -26.04 -23.48 -84.26
C ARG A 68 -27.04 -24.31 -85.07
N ARG A 69 -28.33 -23.96 -85.05
CA ARG A 69 -29.39 -24.64 -85.79
C ARG A 69 -29.81 -23.90 -87.07
N GLU A 70 -29.61 -22.58 -87.16
CA GLU A 70 -29.79 -21.80 -88.40
C GLU A 70 -28.57 -21.81 -89.33
N ALA A 71 -27.39 -22.22 -88.87
CA ALA A 71 -26.20 -22.41 -89.72
C ALA A 71 -26.16 -23.78 -90.44
N THR A 72 -27.29 -24.49 -90.52
CA THR A 72 -27.43 -25.76 -91.26
C THR A 72 -28.63 -25.72 -92.19
N GLN A 73 -28.57 -24.84 -93.20
CA GLN A 73 -29.17 -25.12 -94.51
C GLN A 73 -28.52 -24.25 -95.59
N VAL A 74 -28.27 -24.91 -96.73
CA VAL A 74 -27.70 -24.41 -98.02
C VAL A 74 -26.16 -24.30 -98.00
N GLU A 75 -25.40 -25.30 -98.48
CA GLU A 75 -25.03 -25.59 -99.90
C GLU A 75 -24.29 -24.39 -100.54
N GLU A 76 -23.11 -24.42 -101.16
CA GLU A 76 -22.08 -25.36 -101.62
C GLU A 76 -20.76 -24.54 -101.52
N ASP A 77 -19.55 -25.08 -101.37
CA ASP A 77 -18.69 -25.43 -102.52
C ASP A 77 -17.35 -26.07 -102.04
N ASP A 78 -16.77 -26.92 -102.87
CA ASP A 78 -16.03 -28.15 -102.53
C ASP A 78 -14.54 -27.99 -102.15
N SER A 79 -14.17 -26.95 -101.38
CA SER A 79 -12.79 -26.74 -100.89
C SER A 79 -12.58 -27.21 -99.43
N ALA A 80 -13.65 -27.37 -98.65
CA ALA A 80 -13.60 -27.58 -97.19
C ALA A 80 -13.46 -29.05 -96.74
N ARG A 81 -13.55 -30.04 -97.64
CA ARG A 81 -13.63 -31.47 -97.26
C ARG A 81 -12.35 -32.06 -96.66
N LYS A 82 -11.18 -31.47 -96.89
CA LYS A 82 -9.89 -32.00 -96.38
C LYS A 82 -9.64 -31.69 -94.89
N CYS A 83 -10.25 -30.62 -94.35
CA CYS A 83 -10.09 -30.21 -92.94
C CYS A 83 -11.07 -30.93 -91.99
N LYS A 84 -12.16 -31.48 -92.51
CA LYS A 84 -13.25 -32.08 -91.72
C LYS A 84 -12.89 -33.44 -91.09
N ARG A 85 -11.95 -34.19 -91.67
CA ARG A 85 -11.57 -35.54 -91.22
C ARG A 85 -10.68 -35.53 -89.97
N GLN A 86 -9.83 -34.51 -89.80
CA GLN A 86 -8.97 -34.37 -88.61
C GLN A 86 -9.73 -33.86 -87.37
N ARG A 87 -10.83 -33.11 -87.55
CA ARG A 87 -11.65 -32.64 -86.42
C ARG A 87 -12.47 -33.74 -85.75
N LEU A 88 -12.97 -34.71 -86.52
CA LEU A 88 -13.83 -35.78 -86.01
C LEU A 88 -13.08 -36.78 -85.09
N GLU A 89 -11.78 -36.98 -85.29
CA GLU A 89 -10.97 -37.84 -84.41
C GLU A 89 -10.74 -37.20 -83.03
N ILE A 90 -10.59 -35.87 -82.97
CA ILE A 90 -10.35 -35.13 -81.73
C ILE A 90 -11.63 -35.07 -80.87
N GLU A 91 -12.81 -34.93 -81.49
CA GLU A 91 -14.09 -34.93 -80.76
C GLU A 91 -14.42 -36.29 -80.14
N SER A 92 -14.10 -37.40 -80.83
CA SER A 92 -14.32 -38.75 -80.30
C SER A 92 -13.50 -39.03 -79.03
N PHE A 93 -12.26 -38.52 -78.98
CA PHE A 93 -11.38 -38.71 -77.82
C PHE A 93 -11.88 -37.92 -76.60
N ALA A 94 -12.38 -36.70 -76.81
CA ALA A 94 -12.89 -35.84 -75.73
C ALA A 94 -14.14 -36.41 -75.04
N ILE A 95 -15.05 -37.03 -75.81
CA ILE A 95 -16.27 -37.64 -75.27
C ILE A 95 -15.92 -38.83 -74.36
N THR A 96 -14.97 -39.67 -74.77
CA THR A 96 -14.54 -40.85 -74.00
C THR A 96 -13.94 -40.45 -72.65
N LYS A 97 -13.12 -39.38 -72.63
CA LYS A 97 -12.53 -38.85 -71.40
C LYS A 97 -13.53 -38.24 -70.43
N ASN A 98 -14.61 -37.66 -70.93
CA ASN A 98 -15.64 -37.04 -70.09
C ASN A 98 -16.46 -38.11 -69.32
N GLU A 99 -16.72 -39.25 -69.94
CA GLU A 99 -17.45 -40.36 -69.31
C GLU A 99 -16.63 -41.07 -68.22
N GLU A 100 -15.31 -41.17 -68.36
CA GLU A 100 -14.42 -41.67 -67.29
C GLU A 100 -14.48 -40.77 -66.04
N LEU A 101 -14.42 -39.44 -66.23
CA LEU A 101 -14.44 -38.47 -65.14
C LEU A 101 -15.75 -38.48 -64.35
N LYS A 102 -16.88 -38.71 -65.00
CA LYS A 102 -18.18 -38.82 -64.30
C LYS A 102 -18.23 -40.01 -63.35
N ARG A 103 -17.68 -41.16 -63.73
CA ARG A 103 -17.65 -42.36 -62.88
C ARG A 103 -16.76 -42.16 -61.65
N GLU A 104 -15.65 -41.46 -61.83
CA GLU A 104 -14.69 -41.17 -60.76
C GLU A 104 -15.27 -40.23 -59.71
N ILE A 105 -16.00 -39.19 -60.13
CA ILE A 105 -16.71 -38.27 -59.23
C ILE A 105 -17.78 -39.00 -58.40
N GLN A 106 -18.46 -39.99 -58.99
CA GLN A 106 -19.52 -40.72 -58.31
C GLN A 106 -18.99 -41.65 -57.22
N MET A 107 -17.82 -42.28 -57.43
CA MET A 107 -17.13 -43.07 -56.41
C MET A 107 -16.67 -42.23 -55.22
N LEU A 108 -16.15 -41.03 -55.48
CA LEU A 108 -15.66 -40.12 -54.44
C LEU A 108 -16.79 -39.63 -53.51
N LYS A 109 -18.00 -39.43 -54.04
CA LYS A 109 -19.16 -39.05 -53.22
C LYS A 109 -19.57 -40.13 -52.21
N ILE A 110 -19.59 -41.40 -52.63
CA ILE A 110 -19.96 -42.52 -51.76
C ILE A 110 -18.95 -42.67 -50.62
N GLN A 111 -17.67 -42.45 -50.92
CA GLN A 111 -16.60 -42.52 -49.92
C GLN A 111 -16.67 -41.37 -48.90
N GLN A 112 -17.11 -40.19 -49.32
CA GLN A 112 -17.33 -39.04 -48.45
C GLN A 112 -18.49 -39.26 -47.46
N ASP A 113 -19.61 -39.81 -47.92
CA ASP A 113 -20.77 -40.06 -47.07
C ASP A 113 -20.49 -41.13 -46.00
N THR A 114 -19.72 -42.17 -46.37
CA THR A 114 -19.35 -43.25 -45.45
C THR A 114 -18.45 -42.75 -44.30
N ASN A 115 -17.52 -41.84 -44.60
CA ASN A 115 -16.64 -41.25 -43.59
C ASN A 115 -17.36 -40.29 -42.65
N SER A 116 -18.37 -39.56 -43.13
CA SER A 116 -19.18 -38.66 -42.29
C SER A 116 -19.97 -39.43 -41.23
N GLN A 117 -20.54 -40.59 -41.59
CA GLN A 117 -21.30 -41.43 -40.65
C GLN A 117 -20.43 -42.02 -39.55
N ARG A 118 -19.22 -42.49 -39.86
CA ARG A 118 -18.27 -43.02 -38.87
C ARG A 118 -17.90 -41.96 -37.82
N HIS A 119 -17.68 -40.72 -38.27
CA HIS A 119 -17.31 -39.62 -37.40
C HIS A 119 -18.42 -39.20 -36.42
N GLN A 120 -19.69 -39.29 -36.84
CA GLN A 120 -20.81 -38.98 -35.94
C GLN A 120 -21.00 -40.02 -34.82
N ILE A 121 -20.60 -41.28 -35.04
CA ILE A 121 -20.72 -42.34 -34.04
C ILE A 121 -19.66 -42.16 -32.95
N GLU A 122 -18.40 -41.89 -33.32
CA GLU A 122 -17.30 -41.61 -32.37
C GLU A 122 -17.58 -40.37 -31.50
N LEU A 123 -18.16 -39.32 -32.07
CA LEU A 123 -18.52 -38.11 -31.32
C LEU A 123 -19.57 -38.40 -30.24
N ARG A 124 -20.57 -39.24 -30.54
CA ARG A 124 -21.59 -39.61 -29.55
C ARG A 124 -21.04 -40.47 -28.41
N GLU A 125 -20.10 -41.37 -28.69
CA GLU A 125 -19.49 -42.20 -27.64
C GLU A 125 -18.63 -41.36 -26.67
N ARG A 126 -17.88 -40.38 -27.21
CA ARG A 126 -17.08 -39.45 -26.40
C ARG A 126 -17.94 -38.48 -25.58
N ASP A 127 -19.04 -37.98 -26.15
CA ASP A 127 -19.99 -37.14 -25.42
C ASP A 127 -20.64 -37.89 -24.24
N LEU A 128 -20.94 -39.18 -24.41
CA LEU A 128 -21.53 -40.01 -23.35
C LEU A 128 -20.57 -40.22 -22.16
N GLN A 129 -19.26 -40.41 -22.43
CA GLN A 129 -18.24 -40.54 -21.39
C GLN A 129 -18.01 -39.21 -20.64
N LEU A 130 -18.02 -38.08 -21.35
CA LEU A 130 -17.91 -36.75 -20.75
C LEU A 130 -19.09 -36.43 -19.85
N ASP A 131 -20.30 -36.85 -20.22
CA ASP A 131 -21.50 -36.63 -19.40
C ASP A 131 -21.51 -37.47 -18.12
N GLN A 132 -20.97 -38.70 -18.15
CA GLN A 132 -20.81 -39.51 -16.93
C GLN A 132 -19.83 -38.87 -15.93
N LEU A 133 -18.69 -38.36 -16.42
CA LEU A 133 -17.69 -37.69 -15.58
C LEU A 133 -18.21 -36.36 -15.01
N ARG A 134 -18.95 -35.58 -15.80
CA ARG A 134 -19.59 -34.32 -15.34
C ARG A 134 -20.59 -34.55 -14.22
N ARG A 135 -21.37 -35.63 -14.27
CA ARG A 135 -22.34 -35.96 -13.20
C ARG A 135 -21.67 -36.37 -11.90
N GLN A 136 -20.56 -37.10 -11.96
CA GLN A 136 -19.80 -37.46 -10.76
C GLN A 136 -19.16 -36.22 -10.11
N LEU A 137 -18.63 -35.29 -10.91
CA LEU A 137 -18.08 -34.04 -10.42
C LEU A 137 -19.16 -33.12 -9.81
N GLN A 138 -20.33 -33.01 -10.43
CA GLN A 138 -21.43 -32.22 -9.88
C GLN A 138 -21.95 -32.74 -8.53
N PHE A 139 -21.95 -34.06 -8.31
CA PHE A 139 -22.34 -34.64 -7.02
C PHE A 139 -21.34 -34.31 -5.92
N ALA A 140 -20.04 -34.39 -6.22
CA ALA A 140 -18.97 -34.08 -5.26
C ALA A 140 -18.94 -32.59 -4.88
N VAL A 141 -19.15 -31.69 -5.86
CA VAL A 141 -19.19 -30.24 -5.60
C VAL A 141 -20.40 -29.85 -4.75
N ARG A 142 -21.57 -30.47 -4.98
CA ARG A 142 -22.77 -30.20 -4.16
C ARG A 142 -22.61 -30.63 -2.71
N GLU A 143 -22.01 -31.80 -2.46
CA GLU A 143 -21.79 -32.30 -1.09
C GLU A 143 -20.83 -31.37 -0.30
N GLU A 144 -19.87 -30.76 -0.99
CA GLU A 144 -18.94 -29.76 -0.44
C GLU A 144 -19.63 -28.40 -0.20
N GLU A 145 -20.44 -27.91 -1.14
CA GLU A 145 -21.19 -26.66 -1.00
C GLU A 145 -22.21 -26.72 0.15
N ASP A 146 -22.92 -27.84 0.30
CA ASP A 146 -23.92 -28.04 1.36
C ASP A 146 -23.28 -28.06 2.77
N THR A 147 -22.13 -28.74 2.91
CA THR A 147 -21.38 -28.76 4.18
C THR A 147 -20.75 -27.42 4.52
N LEU A 148 -20.30 -26.65 3.51
CA LEU A 148 -19.75 -25.30 3.69
C LEU A 148 -20.84 -24.28 4.09
N ALA A 149 -22.06 -24.45 3.57
CA ALA A 149 -23.22 -23.63 3.92
C ALA A 149 -23.65 -23.84 5.38
N GLU A 150 -23.69 -25.09 5.85
CA GLU A 150 -23.98 -25.43 7.25
C GLU A 150 -22.95 -24.81 8.21
N LEU A 151 -21.67 -24.84 7.85
CA LEU A 151 -20.58 -24.26 8.64
C LEU A 151 -20.65 -22.73 8.70
N LYS A 152 -20.99 -22.07 7.59
CA LYS A 152 -21.20 -20.61 7.54
C LYS A 152 -22.39 -20.17 8.40
N SER A 153 -23.48 -20.93 8.39
CA SER A 153 -24.66 -20.62 9.23
C SER A 153 -24.31 -20.63 10.72
N MET A 154 -23.65 -21.70 11.17
CA MET A 154 -23.21 -21.83 12.56
C MET A 154 -22.20 -20.77 13.01
N THR A 155 -21.29 -20.37 12.11
CA THR A 155 -20.27 -19.36 12.41
C THR A 155 -20.88 -17.96 12.54
N ASN A 156 -21.91 -17.66 11.73
CA ASN A 156 -22.65 -16.40 11.80
C ASN A 156 -23.52 -16.28 13.06
N GLU A 157 -24.14 -17.37 13.50
CA GLU A 157 -24.91 -17.39 14.77
C GLU A 157 -24.00 -17.13 15.99
N HIS A 158 -22.85 -17.79 16.06
CA HIS A 158 -21.90 -17.61 17.16
C HIS A 158 -21.31 -16.18 17.22
N SER A 159 -21.04 -15.58 16.06
CA SER A 159 -20.50 -14.22 15.98
C SER A 159 -21.55 -13.12 16.27
N ALA A 160 -22.82 -13.35 15.94
CA ALA A 160 -23.92 -12.46 16.31
C ALA A 160 -24.19 -12.44 17.82
N GLU A 161 -24.18 -13.61 18.47
CA GLU A 161 -24.34 -13.71 19.94
C GLU A 161 -23.19 -13.03 20.69
N LYS A 162 -21.95 -13.23 20.22
CA LYS A 162 -20.77 -12.59 20.80
C LYS A 162 -20.82 -11.06 20.72
N LEU A 163 -21.23 -10.51 19.57
CA LEU A 163 -21.34 -9.06 19.37
C LEU A 163 -22.45 -8.42 20.24
N MET A 164 -23.55 -9.15 20.47
CA MET A 164 -24.61 -8.71 21.38
C MET A 164 -24.12 -8.66 22.83
N LEU A 165 -23.37 -9.67 23.27
CA LEU A 165 -22.80 -9.71 24.62
C LEU A 165 -21.77 -8.58 24.85
N GLU A 166 -20.89 -8.33 23.88
CA GLU A 166 -19.88 -7.27 23.97
C GLU A 166 -20.49 -5.87 24.04
N LYS A 167 -21.57 -5.59 23.30
CA LYS A 167 -22.30 -4.31 23.40
C LYS A 167 -22.91 -4.11 24.78
N LYS A 168 -23.51 -5.16 25.35
CA LYS A 168 -24.14 -5.11 26.68
C LYS A 168 -23.11 -4.84 27.78
N ILE A 169 -21.90 -5.41 27.64
CA ILE A 169 -20.79 -5.22 28.58
C ILE A 169 -20.37 -3.74 28.61
N VAL A 170 -20.15 -3.12 27.45
CA VAL A 170 -19.72 -1.72 27.33
C VAL A 170 -20.75 -0.75 27.93
N GLU A 171 -22.04 -1.04 27.73
CA GLU A 171 -23.12 -0.21 28.23
C GLU A 171 -23.20 -0.24 29.77
N LEU A 172 -23.02 -1.41 30.37
CA LEU A 172 -22.99 -1.59 31.83
C LEU A 172 -21.75 -0.94 32.48
N GLU A 173 -20.59 -1.03 31.84
CA GLU A 173 -19.38 -0.36 32.31
C GLU A 173 -19.50 1.17 32.31
N ALA A 174 -20.18 1.74 31.31
CA ALA A 174 -20.42 3.19 31.25
C ALA A 174 -21.35 3.67 32.38
N GLN A 175 -22.39 2.89 32.70
CA GLN A 175 -23.28 3.20 33.82
C GLN A 175 -22.57 3.12 35.17
N LEU A 176 -21.70 2.13 35.36
CA LEU A 176 -20.90 1.97 36.57
C LEU A 176 -20.03 3.20 36.87
N ARG A 177 -19.32 3.72 35.86
CA ARG A 177 -18.46 4.91 36.02
C ARG A 177 -19.26 6.16 36.41
N LEU A 178 -20.47 6.32 35.88
CA LEU A 178 -21.32 7.46 36.21
C LEU A 178 -21.76 7.43 37.68
N PHE A 179 -22.02 6.23 38.21
CA PHE A 179 -22.41 6.05 39.60
C PHE A 179 -21.25 6.20 40.58
N GLU A 180 -20.06 5.68 40.24
CA GLU A 180 -18.84 5.88 41.04
C GLU A 180 -18.50 7.38 41.18
N GLY A 181 -18.65 8.17 40.11
CA GLY A 181 -18.42 9.62 40.14
C GLY A 181 -19.36 10.37 41.10
N LYS A 182 -20.65 10.05 41.07
CA LYS A 182 -21.62 10.64 42.00
C LYS A 182 -21.33 10.24 43.45
N LEU A 183 -20.96 8.98 43.68
CA LEU A 183 -20.66 8.48 45.03
C LEU A 183 -19.53 9.26 45.72
N ASN A 184 -18.50 9.66 44.97
CA ASN A 184 -17.35 10.38 45.50
C ASN A 184 -17.68 11.84 45.84
N GLU A 185 -18.43 12.54 44.98
CA GLU A 185 -18.84 13.94 45.23
C GLU A 185 -19.63 14.08 46.54
N TRP A 186 -20.51 13.11 46.82
CA TRP A 186 -21.33 13.13 48.04
C TRP A 186 -20.56 12.78 49.31
N LYS A 187 -19.53 11.92 49.21
CA LYS A 187 -18.64 11.63 50.35
C LYS A 187 -17.82 12.87 50.75
N GLU A 188 -17.34 13.65 49.79
CA GLU A 188 -16.57 14.86 50.08
C GLU A 188 -17.40 15.93 50.79
N LYS A 189 -18.65 16.16 50.36
CA LYS A 189 -19.56 17.11 51.03
C LYS A 189 -19.84 16.73 52.49
N ALA A 190 -19.97 15.44 52.79
CA ALA A 190 -20.19 14.96 54.15
C ALA A 190 -18.95 15.17 55.06
N LEU A 191 -17.74 14.99 54.52
CA LEU A 191 -16.49 15.20 55.24
C LEU A 191 -16.25 16.67 55.59
N ALA A 192 -16.53 17.59 54.66
CA ALA A 192 -16.35 19.03 54.87
C ALA A 192 -17.20 19.58 56.03
N ALA A 193 -18.48 19.20 56.08
CA ALA A 193 -19.39 19.63 57.15
C ALA A 193 -18.94 19.16 58.55
N SER A 194 -18.34 17.96 58.66
CA SER A 194 -17.85 17.43 59.94
C SER A 194 -16.60 18.16 60.43
N SER A 195 -15.71 18.62 59.53
CA SER A 195 -14.48 19.32 59.96
C SER A 195 -14.75 20.73 60.48
N GLU A 196 -15.73 21.43 59.89
CA GLU A 196 -16.06 22.80 60.27
C GLU A 196 -16.64 22.87 61.70
N LEU A 197 -17.53 21.93 62.05
CA LEU A 197 -18.11 21.85 63.39
C LEU A 197 -17.05 21.56 64.48
N ARG A 198 -16.08 20.68 64.21
CA ARG A 198 -14.98 20.36 65.15
C ARG A 198 -14.07 21.56 65.41
N SER A 199 -13.84 22.40 64.39
CA SER A 199 -13.01 23.60 64.50
C SER A 199 -13.62 24.60 65.48
N GLN A 200 -14.92 24.85 65.37
CA GLN A 200 -15.64 25.81 66.22
C GLN A 200 -15.69 25.36 67.69
N THR A 201 -15.90 24.06 67.97
CA THR A 201 -15.85 23.54 69.36
C THR A 201 -14.47 23.72 70.00
N LYS A 202 -13.40 23.51 69.23
CA LYS A 202 -12.02 23.65 69.73
C LYS A 202 -11.67 25.11 70.07
N GLN A 203 -12.16 26.06 69.27
CA GLN A 203 -11.99 27.49 69.54
C GLN A 203 -12.74 27.94 70.81
N SER A 204 -13.97 27.46 71.02
CA SER A 204 -14.75 27.78 72.21
C SER A 204 -14.14 27.22 73.49
N ALA A 205 -13.62 25.98 73.46
CA ALA A 205 -12.93 25.38 74.61
C ALA A 205 -11.66 26.15 75.01
N MET A 206 -10.88 26.62 74.02
CA MET A 206 -9.67 27.41 74.28
C MET A 206 -9.99 28.76 74.94
N LYS A 207 -11.08 29.42 74.53
CA LYS A 207 -11.53 30.69 75.14
C LYS A 207 -12.00 30.52 76.58
N ILE A 208 -12.66 29.40 76.90
CA ILE A 208 -13.07 29.10 78.27
C ILE A 208 -11.85 28.91 79.17
N GLN A 209 -10.83 28.18 78.71
CA GLN A 209 -9.60 28.00 79.48
C GLN A 209 -8.94 29.35 79.80
N ILE A 210 -8.82 30.24 78.82
CA ILE A 210 -8.25 31.59 79.02
C ILE A 210 -9.06 32.37 80.07
N LEU A 211 -10.40 32.34 79.99
CA LEU A 211 -11.26 33.04 80.95
C LEU A 211 -11.19 32.42 82.37
N GLN A 212 -10.97 31.12 82.49
CA GLN A 212 -10.74 30.44 83.78
C GLN A 212 -9.39 30.84 84.40
N ASP A 213 -8.35 30.91 83.59
CA ASP A 213 -7.02 31.31 84.05
C ASP A 213 -7.03 32.80 84.50
N GLU A 214 -7.72 33.68 83.75
CA GLU A 214 -7.89 35.09 84.11
C GLU A 214 -8.74 35.28 85.38
N LEU A 215 -9.77 34.45 85.57
CA LEU A 215 -10.61 34.48 86.78
C LEU A 215 -9.82 34.03 88.01
N THR A 216 -9.00 32.98 87.88
CA THR A 216 -8.16 32.47 88.97
C THR A 216 -7.12 33.51 89.38
N ALA A 217 -6.46 34.16 88.40
CA ALA A 217 -5.52 35.24 88.65
C ALA A 217 -6.19 36.45 89.35
N ALA A 218 -7.43 36.78 88.99
CA ALA A 218 -8.19 37.86 89.62
C ALA A 218 -8.58 37.53 91.08
N GLN A 219 -8.99 36.29 91.36
CA GLN A 219 -9.34 35.81 92.70
C GLN A 219 -8.12 35.75 93.64
N ASP A 220 -6.94 35.34 93.14
CA ASP A 220 -5.71 35.35 93.94
C ASP A 220 -5.30 36.78 94.33
N SER A 221 -5.45 37.76 93.42
CA SER A 221 -5.14 39.17 93.69
C SER A 221 -6.12 39.88 94.63
N SER A 222 -7.34 39.36 94.83
CA SER A 222 -8.32 39.95 95.78
C SER A 222 -8.08 39.53 97.24
N SER A 223 -7.15 38.61 97.50
CA SER A 223 -6.82 38.15 98.86
C SER A 223 -5.83 39.05 99.61
N THR A 224 -5.37 40.14 98.96
CA THR A 224 -4.25 40.99 99.44
C THR A 224 -4.52 42.51 99.44
N SER A 225 -5.76 42.98 99.21
CA SER A 225 -6.09 44.42 99.06
C SER A 225 -7.04 44.99 100.12
N SER A 226 -7.16 46.32 100.15
CA SER A 226 -7.89 47.11 101.16
C SER A 226 -9.37 47.37 100.80
N GLN A 227 -10.22 47.64 101.81
CA GLN A 227 -11.70 47.69 101.74
C GLN A 227 -12.36 48.50 100.61
N MET A 228 -11.63 49.38 99.91
CA MET A 228 -12.19 50.16 98.78
C MET A 228 -11.82 49.57 97.41
N GLU A 229 -10.73 48.80 97.31
CA GLU A 229 -10.33 48.08 96.10
C GLU A 229 -11.09 46.74 95.97
N ASP A 230 -11.51 46.17 97.09
CA ASP A 230 -12.27 44.91 97.12
C ASP A 230 -13.55 44.99 96.30
N ASN A 231 -14.30 46.10 96.34
CA ASN A 231 -15.53 46.26 95.55
C ASN A 231 -15.29 46.24 94.03
N ILE A 232 -14.13 46.71 93.56
CA ILE A 232 -13.78 46.73 92.13
C ILE A 232 -13.32 45.35 91.69
N PHE A 233 -12.52 44.66 92.51
CA PHE A 233 -12.14 43.28 92.25
C PHE A 233 -13.34 42.34 92.31
N GLU A 234 -14.25 42.49 93.26
CA GLU A 234 -15.52 41.74 93.33
C GLU A 234 -16.37 41.95 92.08
N SER A 235 -16.44 43.19 91.58
CA SER A 235 -17.18 43.51 90.37
C SER A 235 -16.55 42.90 89.12
N LYS A 236 -15.21 42.89 89.04
CA LYS A 236 -14.47 42.28 87.93
C LYS A 236 -14.53 40.75 87.95
N ILE A 237 -14.44 40.15 89.14
CA ILE A 237 -14.65 38.72 89.36
C ILE A 237 -16.08 38.35 88.97
N ARG A 238 -17.11 39.09 89.40
CA ARG A 238 -18.50 38.85 88.98
C ARG A 238 -18.69 38.96 87.47
N LEU A 239 -18.03 39.92 86.82
CA LEU A 239 -18.11 40.08 85.36
C LEU A 239 -17.46 38.89 84.64
N LEU A 240 -16.27 38.48 85.08
CA LEU A 240 -15.56 37.32 84.52
C LEU A 240 -16.32 36.02 84.80
N GLU A 241 -16.91 35.84 85.97
CA GLU A 241 -17.80 34.72 86.28
C GLU A 241 -19.03 34.72 85.38
N THR A 242 -19.62 35.89 85.10
CA THR A 242 -20.78 36.00 84.20
C THR A 242 -20.39 35.66 82.77
N GLN A 243 -19.26 36.19 82.28
CA GLN A 243 -18.75 35.91 80.94
C GLN A 243 -18.29 34.46 80.78
N LEU A 244 -17.66 33.89 81.80
CA LEU A 244 -17.29 32.49 81.84
C LEU A 244 -18.53 31.60 81.86
N LYS A 245 -19.58 31.99 82.60
CA LYS A 245 -20.85 31.27 82.63
C LYS A 245 -21.57 31.34 81.29
N GLU A 246 -21.62 32.51 80.64
CA GLU A 246 -22.16 32.65 79.28
C GLU A 246 -21.36 31.82 78.28
N LYS A 247 -20.03 31.89 78.30
CA LYS A 247 -19.21 31.14 77.35
C LYS A 247 -19.18 29.65 77.64
N SER A 248 -19.27 29.24 78.91
CA SER A 248 -19.45 27.84 79.29
C SER A 248 -20.82 27.33 78.89
N MET A 249 -21.88 28.13 79.01
CA MET A 249 -23.21 27.79 78.47
C MET A 249 -23.20 27.72 76.95
N GLU A 250 -22.51 28.62 76.26
CA GLU A 250 -22.33 28.53 74.80
C GLU A 250 -21.53 27.29 74.41
N ALA A 251 -20.45 26.95 75.13
CA ALA A 251 -19.66 25.77 74.82
C ALA A 251 -20.35 24.47 75.23
N GLU A 252 -21.15 24.45 76.30
CA GLU A 252 -22.06 23.35 76.62
C GLU A 252 -23.16 23.26 75.58
N HIS A 253 -23.66 24.38 75.06
CA HIS A 253 -24.64 24.39 73.98
C HIS A 253 -24.02 23.95 72.65
N PHE A 254 -22.75 24.28 72.38
CA PHE A 254 -22.02 23.81 71.20
C PHE A 254 -21.55 22.38 71.37
N ALA A 255 -21.17 21.94 72.57
CA ALA A 255 -20.82 20.56 72.87
C ALA A 255 -22.07 19.70 72.87
N SER A 256 -23.21 20.18 73.38
CA SER A 256 -24.54 19.56 73.28
C SER A 256 -25.10 19.65 71.86
N SER A 257 -24.76 20.67 71.08
CA SER A 257 -25.06 20.70 69.64
C SER A 257 -24.08 19.87 68.84
N LEU A 258 -22.89 19.54 69.34
CA LEU A 258 -21.92 18.64 68.71
C LEU A 258 -22.21 17.19 69.07
N LEU A 259 -22.56 16.89 70.33
CA LEU A 259 -23.08 15.61 70.79
C LEU A 259 -24.47 15.41 70.20
N GLY A 260 -25.28 16.45 70.18
CA GLY A 260 -26.54 16.55 69.45
C GLY A 260 -26.30 16.39 67.97
N ALA A 261 -25.30 17.01 67.34
CA ALA A 261 -24.97 16.78 65.93
C ALA A 261 -24.35 15.41 65.68
N GLN A 262 -23.68 14.78 66.65
CA GLN A 262 -23.11 13.43 66.60
C GLN A 262 -24.20 12.36 66.79
N GLU A 263 -25.17 12.65 67.63
CA GLU A 263 -26.36 11.85 67.90
C GLU A 263 -27.44 12.10 66.84
N THR A 264 -27.46 13.27 66.21
CA THR A 264 -28.18 13.64 64.97
C THR A 264 -27.43 13.07 63.75
N LEU A 265 -26.10 12.92 63.77
CA LEU A 265 -25.36 12.09 62.81
C LEU A 265 -25.74 10.61 62.96
N LYS A 266 -26.12 10.19 64.18
CA LYS A 266 -26.57 8.83 64.49
C LYS A 266 -28.08 8.61 64.26
N ASN A 267 -28.91 9.64 64.46
CA ASN A 267 -30.39 9.57 64.47
C ASN A 267 -31.08 10.48 63.43
N ALA A 268 -30.38 11.30 62.66
CA ALA A 268 -31.01 12.18 61.69
C ALA A 268 -31.13 11.54 60.31
N ARG A 269 -32.40 11.49 59.92
CA ARG A 269 -32.92 11.17 58.60
C ARG A 269 -32.07 11.74 57.45
N ASN A 270 -31.47 12.93 57.57
CA ASN A 270 -30.67 13.48 56.48
C ASN A 270 -29.38 12.70 56.17
N ILE A 271 -28.73 12.05 57.15
CA ILE A 271 -27.54 11.22 56.90
C ILE A 271 -27.91 9.74 56.71
N ARG A 272 -29.05 9.29 57.26
CA ARG A 272 -29.60 7.98 56.92
C ARG A 272 -30.10 7.95 55.47
N ASP A 273 -30.73 8.99 54.98
CA ASP A 273 -31.17 9.15 53.59
C ASP A 273 -29.97 9.29 52.66
N LEU A 274 -28.92 10.00 53.10
CA LEU A 274 -27.66 10.08 52.35
C LEU A 274 -26.92 8.75 52.32
N ASN A 275 -26.83 8.04 53.45
CA ASN A 275 -26.21 6.72 53.53
C ASN A 275 -27.07 5.65 52.86
N GLU A 276 -28.40 5.77 52.85
CA GLU A 276 -29.29 4.92 52.05
C GLU A 276 -29.09 5.19 50.58
N HIS A 277 -28.95 6.44 50.14
CA HIS A 277 -28.62 6.75 48.75
C HIS A 277 -27.24 6.22 48.38
N ILE A 278 -26.21 6.45 49.21
CA ILE A 278 -24.86 5.91 49.01
C ILE A 278 -24.88 4.38 49.00
N MET A 279 -25.65 3.73 49.88
CA MET A 279 -25.79 2.27 49.91
C MET A 279 -26.63 1.73 48.75
N GLN A 280 -27.68 2.43 48.28
CA GLN A 280 -28.46 2.08 47.09
C GLN A 280 -27.62 2.20 45.83
N LEU A 281 -26.80 3.26 45.74
CA LEU A 281 -25.86 3.43 44.64
C LEU A 281 -24.77 2.36 44.67
N GLN A 282 -24.19 2.06 45.84
CA GLN A 282 -23.21 0.98 45.99
C GLN A 282 -23.83 -0.41 45.75
N ALA A 283 -25.09 -0.64 46.11
CA ALA A 283 -25.79 -1.89 45.84
C ALA A 283 -26.09 -2.05 44.35
N SER A 284 -26.50 -0.97 43.68
CA SER A 284 -26.72 -0.94 42.22
C SER A 284 -25.41 -1.16 41.47
N GLU A 285 -24.33 -0.52 41.91
CA GLU A 285 -22.99 -0.72 41.37
C GLU A 285 -22.52 -2.18 41.54
N ARG A 286 -22.70 -2.79 42.72
CA ARG A 286 -22.37 -4.21 42.94
C ARG A 286 -23.24 -5.14 42.10
N ARG A 287 -24.53 -4.82 41.93
CA ARG A 287 -25.47 -5.63 41.14
C ARG A 287 -25.08 -5.61 39.66
N LEU A 288 -24.81 -4.43 39.10
CA LEU A 288 -24.33 -4.27 37.72
C LEU A 288 -22.96 -4.93 37.51
N LYS A 289 -22.02 -4.82 38.47
CA LYS A 289 -20.74 -5.55 38.42
C LYS A 289 -20.92 -7.07 38.43
N THR A 290 -21.88 -7.59 39.20
CA THR A 290 -22.16 -9.04 39.26
C THR A 290 -22.81 -9.53 37.98
N GLU A 291 -23.74 -8.75 37.41
CA GLU A 291 -24.42 -9.05 36.16
C GLU A 291 -23.46 -9.02 34.96
N LEU A 292 -22.56 -8.03 34.94
CA LEU A 292 -21.44 -7.95 34.00
C LEU A 292 -20.54 -9.19 34.10
N LYS A 293 -20.20 -9.61 35.32
CA LYS A 293 -19.33 -10.77 35.56
C LYS A 293 -19.99 -12.08 35.12
N ASN A 294 -21.28 -12.26 35.39
CA ASN A 294 -22.05 -13.43 34.95
C ASN A 294 -22.18 -13.48 33.42
N LEU A 295 -22.35 -12.33 32.74
CA LEU A 295 -22.38 -12.26 31.27
C LEU A 295 -21.01 -12.56 30.65
N ILE A 296 -19.93 -12.12 31.29
CA ILE A 296 -18.55 -12.45 30.87
C ILE A 296 -18.25 -13.94 31.07
N GLU A 297 -18.72 -14.57 32.16
CA GLU A 297 -18.58 -16.01 32.39
C GLU A 297 -19.46 -16.84 31.44
N ALA A 298 -20.68 -16.41 31.13
CA ALA A 298 -21.55 -17.05 30.14
C ALA A 298 -20.98 -16.96 28.71
N SER A 299 -20.37 -15.83 28.35
CA SER A 299 -19.62 -15.66 27.09
C SER A 299 -18.45 -16.65 26.97
N ARG A 300 -17.77 -16.94 28.08
CA ARG A 300 -16.65 -17.91 28.13
C ARG A 300 -17.11 -19.37 28.08
N SER A 301 -18.37 -19.68 28.37
CA SER A 301 -18.89 -21.05 28.51
C SER A 301 -19.84 -21.48 27.39
N SER A 302 -19.76 -20.86 26.20
CA SER A 302 -20.38 -21.37 24.96
C SER A 302 -19.60 -22.56 24.36
N SER A 303 -19.36 -23.60 25.17
CA SER A 303 -18.59 -24.79 24.75
C SER A 303 -19.35 -25.70 23.78
N ILE A 304 -20.69 -25.64 23.78
CA ILE A 304 -21.57 -26.50 22.95
C ILE A 304 -21.50 -26.12 21.47
N LEU A 305 -21.32 -24.82 21.15
CA LEU A 305 -21.18 -24.35 19.76
C LEU A 305 -19.78 -24.64 19.20
N GLN A 306 -18.73 -24.53 20.03
CA GLN A 306 -17.36 -24.87 19.63
C GLN A 306 -17.20 -26.37 19.32
N GLU A 307 -17.82 -27.26 20.10
CA GLU A 307 -17.73 -28.71 19.90
C GLU A 307 -18.45 -29.16 18.61
N ARG A 308 -19.59 -28.56 18.28
CA ARG A 308 -20.28 -28.81 17.01
C ARG A 308 -19.51 -28.24 15.80
N LEU A 309 -18.93 -27.04 15.92
CA LEU A 309 -18.09 -26.45 14.86
C LEU A 309 -16.88 -27.35 14.55
N TYR A 310 -16.28 -27.94 15.59
CA TYR A 310 -15.16 -28.86 15.46
C TYR A 310 -15.55 -30.16 14.72
N GLN A 311 -16.68 -30.77 15.06
CA GLN A 311 -17.16 -31.99 14.40
C GLN A 311 -17.50 -31.78 12.91
N THR A 312 -18.09 -30.63 12.55
CA THR A 312 -18.44 -30.32 11.15
C THR A 312 -17.20 -29.98 10.32
N THR A 313 -16.20 -29.33 10.91
CA THR A 313 -14.90 -29.05 10.26
C THR A 313 -14.16 -30.36 9.92
N GLN A 314 -14.25 -31.37 10.79
CA GLN A 314 -13.61 -32.67 10.56
C GLN A 314 -14.26 -33.46 9.41
N LYS A 315 -15.57 -33.30 9.18
CA LYS A 315 -16.27 -33.90 8.03
C LYS A 315 -15.87 -33.24 6.70
N LEU A 316 -15.67 -31.93 6.69
CA LEU A 316 -15.23 -31.19 5.50
C LEU A 316 -13.83 -31.64 5.04
N GLN A 317 -12.88 -31.79 5.97
CA GLN A 317 -11.54 -32.28 5.65
C GLN A 317 -11.53 -33.73 5.08
N GLN A 318 -12.46 -34.58 5.51
CA GLN A 318 -12.60 -35.94 4.96
C GLN A 318 -13.27 -35.97 3.56
N SER A 319 -14.01 -34.92 3.19
CA SER A 319 -14.59 -34.72 1.86
C SER A 319 -13.51 -34.25 0.87
N GLU A 320 -12.74 -33.23 1.25
CA GLU A 320 -11.65 -32.66 0.44
C GLU A 320 -10.59 -33.72 0.07
N ALA A 321 -10.24 -34.61 1.02
CA ALA A 321 -9.30 -35.70 0.78
C ALA A 321 -9.81 -36.75 -0.24
N ARG A 322 -11.13 -36.95 -0.35
CA ARG A 322 -11.74 -37.82 -1.36
C ARG A 322 -11.77 -37.15 -2.75
N ASN A 323 -11.99 -35.85 -2.81
CA ASN A 323 -11.97 -35.05 -4.05
C ASN A 323 -10.57 -35.00 -4.68
N ALA A 324 -9.52 -34.85 -3.87
CA ALA A 324 -8.13 -34.86 -4.34
C ALA A 324 -7.73 -36.21 -4.99
N LYS A 325 -8.29 -37.33 -4.51
CA LYS A 325 -8.00 -38.67 -5.06
C LYS A 325 -8.70 -38.91 -6.41
N SER A 326 -9.88 -38.33 -6.60
CA SER A 326 -10.66 -38.41 -7.85
C SER A 326 -10.07 -37.52 -8.96
N LEU A 327 -9.56 -36.33 -8.60
CA LEU A 327 -8.82 -35.45 -9.53
C LEU A 327 -7.55 -36.09 -10.08
N LYS A 328 -6.81 -36.83 -9.24
CA LYS A 328 -5.60 -37.58 -9.68
C LYS A 328 -5.89 -38.71 -10.67
N GLN A 329 -7.06 -39.34 -10.61
CA GLN A 329 -7.48 -40.36 -11.58
C GLN A 329 -7.91 -39.75 -12.92
N ILE A 330 -8.44 -38.52 -12.92
CA ILE A 330 -8.78 -37.76 -14.15
C ILE A 330 -7.51 -37.26 -14.83
N GLU A 331 -6.53 -36.79 -14.05
CA GLU A 331 -5.25 -36.27 -14.54
C GLU A 331 -4.39 -37.34 -15.23
N SER A 332 -4.48 -38.60 -14.78
CA SER A 332 -3.71 -39.72 -15.34
C SER A 332 -4.32 -40.36 -16.60
N ALA A 333 -5.58 -40.03 -16.94
CA ALA A 333 -6.22 -40.48 -18.18
C ALA A 333 -6.05 -39.49 -19.35
N LEU A 334 -5.58 -38.27 -19.10
CA LEU A 334 -5.48 -37.18 -20.07
C LEU A 334 -4.11 -37.04 -20.75
N LEU A 335 -3.15 -37.92 -20.43
CA LEU A 335 -1.79 -37.86 -20.96
C LEU A 335 -1.44 -39.16 -21.69
N LEU A 336 -1.56 -39.14 -23.03
CA LEU A 336 -0.80 -39.87 -24.06
C LEU A 336 -1.72 -40.24 -25.26
N GLU A 337 -1.73 -39.43 -26.33
CA GLU A 337 -1.69 -39.86 -27.77
C GLU A 337 -2.13 -38.79 -28.80
N GLU A 338 -2.77 -37.68 -28.45
CA GLU A 338 -3.39 -36.76 -29.45
C GLU A 338 -2.55 -35.52 -29.88
N VAL A 339 -1.27 -35.43 -29.56
CA VAL A 339 -0.44 -34.23 -29.87
C VAL A 339 -0.02 -34.12 -31.35
N HIS A 340 -0.25 -35.15 -32.17
CA HIS A 340 0.20 -35.14 -33.57
C HIS A 340 -0.86 -34.70 -34.60
N ASN A 341 -2.16 -34.74 -34.27
CA ASN A 341 -3.25 -34.48 -35.22
C ASN A 341 -3.85 -33.06 -35.16
N GLU A 342 -3.56 -32.28 -34.11
CA GLU A 342 -4.04 -30.89 -34.00
C GLU A 342 -3.32 -29.91 -34.93
N PHE A 343 -2.11 -30.25 -35.39
CA PHE A 343 -1.29 -29.39 -36.24
C PHE A 343 -1.94 -29.04 -37.59
N GLN A 344 -2.68 -29.98 -38.21
CA GLN A 344 -3.32 -29.75 -39.51
C GLN A 344 -4.68 -29.03 -39.41
N ARG A 345 -5.45 -29.25 -38.34
CA ARG A 345 -6.77 -28.62 -38.15
C ARG A 345 -6.71 -27.11 -37.93
N TYR A 346 -5.59 -26.61 -37.39
CA TYR A 346 -5.47 -25.23 -36.95
C TYR A 346 -5.20 -24.21 -38.08
N PHE A 347 -4.58 -24.64 -39.18
CA PHE A 347 -4.08 -23.72 -40.20
C PHE A 347 -5.07 -23.44 -41.35
N GLU A 348 -5.98 -24.36 -41.63
CA GLU A 348 -6.86 -24.30 -42.80
C GLU A 348 -7.96 -23.21 -42.74
N PRO A 349 -8.62 -22.94 -41.58
CA PRO A 349 -9.67 -21.93 -41.49
C PRO A 349 -9.14 -20.48 -41.62
N ILE A 350 -7.91 -20.23 -41.18
CA ILE A 350 -7.27 -18.90 -41.17
C ILE A 350 -6.98 -18.43 -42.60
N VAL A 351 -6.66 -19.36 -43.51
CA VAL A 351 -6.48 -19.09 -44.93
C VAL A 351 -7.81 -18.84 -45.65
N ALA A 352 -8.91 -19.47 -45.18
CA ALA A 352 -10.24 -19.30 -45.76
C ALA A 352 -10.87 -17.94 -45.42
N GLU A 353 -10.71 -17.45 -44.19
CA GLU A 353 -11.26 -16.15 -43.74
C GLU A 353 -10.52 -14.94 -44.35
N ALA A 354 -9.21 -15.08 -44.60
CA ALA A 354 -8.41 -14.10 -45.32
C ALA A 354 -8.89 -13.88 -46.77
N LYS A 355 -9.34 -14.97 -47.40
CA LYS A 355 -9.81 -14.99 -48.79
C LYS A 355 -11.17 -14.30 -48.96
N SER A 356 -12.04 -14.36 -47.94
CA SER A 356 -13.39 -13.76 -48.00
C SER A 356 -13.40 -12.24 -47.79
N ARG A 357 -12.33 -11.66 -47.25
CA ARG A 357 -12.19 -10.20 -47.02
C ARG A 357 -11.30 -9.49 -48.04
N GLY A 358 -10.76 -10.21 -49.03
CA GLY A 358 -9.97 -9.63 -50.13
C GLY A 358 -8.57 -9.13 -49.73
N ILE A 359 -8.07 -9.51 -48.56
CA ILE A 359 -6.82 -8.97 -47.98
C ILE A 359 -5.58 -9.72 -48.50
N VAL A 360 -5.70 -11.04 -48.75
CA VAL A 360 -4.61 -11.90 -49.25
C VAL A 360 -5.18 -13.03 -50.10
N THR A 361 -4.56 -13.33 -51.25
CA THR A 361 -4.92 -14.49 -52.07
C THR A 361 -4.00 -15.71 -51.81
N LEU A 362 -4.46 -16.90 -52.21
CA LEU A 362 -3.67 -18.14 -52.07
C LEU A 362 -2.41 -18.13 -52.95
N ASP A 363 -2.40 -17.33 -54.01
CA ASP A 363 -1.22 -17.09 -54.85
C ASP A 363 -0.25 -16.08 -54.21
N ASP A 364 -0.72 -15.13 -53.40
CA ASP A 364 0.16 -14.25 -52.62
C ASP A 364 0.89 -15.02 -51.52
N LEU A 365 0.23 -15.97 -50.87
CA LEU A 365 0.84 -16.89 -49.90
C LEU A 365 1.88 -17.83 -50.53
N LYS A 366 1.74 -18.18 -51.81
CA LYS A 366 2.71 -19.02 -52.53
C LYS A 366 3.85 -18.24 -53.17
N SER A 367 3.59 -17.03 -53.65
CA SER A 367 4.57 -16.21 -54.38
C SER A 367 5.32 -15.21 -53.50
N ARG A 368 4.66 -14.68 -52.45
CA ARG A 368 5.20 -13.70 -51.49
C ARG A 368 4.68 -13.96 -50.05
N PRO A 369 4.92 -15.17 -49.49
CA PRO A 369 4.35 -15.62 -48.21
C PRO A 369 4.53 -14.63 -47.05
N ALA A 370 5.70 -14.00 -46.96
CA ALA A 370 6.00 -13.06 -45.88
C ALA A 370 5.16 -11.78 -45.94
N ALA A 371 4.91 -11.23 -47.14
CA ALA A 371 4.13 -9.99 -47.30
C ALA A 371 2.64 -10.23 -47.03
N ALA A 372 2.12 -11.38 -47.49
CA ALA A 372 0.76 -11.82 -47.24
C ALA A 372 0.45 -11.99 -45.73
N VAL A 373 1.35 -12.64 -44.99
CA VAL A 373 1.18 -12.83 -43.54
C VAL A 373 1.21 -11.50 -42.77
N VAL A 374 1.99 -10.52 -43.22
CA VAL A 374 2.07 -9.19 -42.60
C VAL A 374 0.76 -8.40 -42.78
N GLU A 375 0.13 -8.45 -43.95
CA GLU A 375 -1.15 -7.76 -44.18
C GLU A 375 -2.31 -8.38 -43.38
N LEU A 376 -2.32 -9.70 -43.22
CA LEU A 376 -3.26 -10.38 -42.33
C LEU A 376 -3.10 -9.96 -40.85
N TYR A 377 -1.86 -9.73 -40.43
CA TYR A 377 -1.55 -9.28 -39.08
C TYR A 377 -1.98 -7.83 -38.84
N LYS A 378 -1.73 -6.92 -39.78
CA LYS A 378 -2.17 -5.51 -39.70
C LYS A 378 -3.70 -5.40 -39.56
N ALA A 379 -4.45 -6.16 -40.36
CA ALA A 379 -5.91 -6.14 -40.31
C ALA A 379 -6.47 -6.65 -38.98
N ARG A 380 -5.80 -7.66 -38.40
CA ARG A 380 -6.20 -8.24 -37.11
C ARG A 380 -5.90 -7.25 -35.97
N GLN A 381 -4.71 -6.64 -35.93
CA GLN A 381 -4.32 -5.64 -34.93
C GLN A 381 -5.32 -4.48 -34.83
N ASN A 382 -5.83 -3.99 -35.95
CA ASN A 382 -6.78 -2.87 -35.99
C ASN A 382 -8.15 -3.22 -35.35
N ALA A 383 -8.61 -4.46 -35.54
CA ALA A 383 -9.85 -4.94 -34.92
C ALA A 383 -9.73 -5.12 -33.39
N PHE A 384 -8.52 -5.43 -32.90
CA PHE A 384 -8.23 -5.50 -31.47
C PHE A 384 -8.28 -4.12 -30.80
N GLU A 385 -7.73 -3.10 -31.46
CA GLU A 385 -7.71 -1.73 -30.92
C GLU A 385 -9.12 -1.14 -30.76
N ILE A 386 -10.02 -1.37 -31.72
CA ILE A 386 -11.44 -0.94 -31.63
C ILE A 386 -12.16 -1.61 -30.45
N LEU A 387 -11.91 -2.91 -30.22
CA LEU A 387 -12.49 -3.65 -29.09
C LEU A 387 -12.00 -3.12 -27.74
N LEU A 388 -10.74 -2.70 -27.65
CA LEU A 388 -10.16 -2.12 -26.45
C LEU A 388 -10.79 -0.75 -26.11
N GLU A 389 -11.04 0.07 -27.13
CA GLU A 389 -11.68 1.39 -26.97
C GLU A 389 -13.13 1.25 -26.48
N GLN A 390 -13.88 0.29 -27.03
CA GLN A 390 -15.24 -0.01 -26.57
C GLN A 390 -15.29 -0.47 -25.11
N LYS A 391 -14.36 -1.34 -24.70
CA LYS A 391 -14.23 -1.77 -23.30
C LYS A 391 -14.02 -0.57 -22.36
N ASN A 392 -13.10 0.33 -22.72
CA ASN A 392 -12.76 1.48 -21.87
C ASN A 392 -13.94 2.43 -21.69
N ASN A 393 -14.78 2.64 -22.72
CA ASN A 393 -15.96 3.47 -22.61
C ASN A 393 -17.03 2.86 -21.68
N THR A 394 -17.24 1.54 -21.74
CA THR A 394 -18.15 0.83 -20.83
C THR A 394 -17.65 0.86 -19.38
N ASP A 395 -16.33 0.75 -19.16
CA ASP A 395 -15.72 0.85 -17.81
C ASP A 395 -15.97 2.24 -17.17
N ILE A 396 -15.90 3.32 -17.96
CA ILE A 396 -16.20 4.67 -17.48
C ILE A 396 -17.68 4.82 -17.09
N GLN A 397 -18.59 4.20 -17.84
CA GLN A 397 -20.02 4.20 -17.51
C GLN A 397 -20.30 3.42 -16.21
N LEU A 398 -19.62 2.29 -16.03
CA LEU A 398 -19.75 1.47 -14.82
C LEU A 398 -19.40 2.27 -13.56
N ARG A 399 -18.22 2.91 -13.54
CA ARG A 399 -17.76 3.71 -12.39
C ARG A 399 -18.69 4.87 -12.04
N ARG A 400 -19.39 5.45 -13.01
CA ARG A 400 -20.38 6.52 -12.76
C ARG A 400 -21.63 5.97 -12.06
N LEU A 401 -22.10 4.79 -12.45
CA LEU A 401 -23.26 4.14 -11.84
C LEU A 401 -22.94 3.65 -10.42
N GLU A 402 -21.76 3.07 -10.19
CA GLU A 402 -21.29 2.66 -8.87
C GLU A 402 -21.34 3.82 -7.88
N LYS A 403 -20.78 4.97 -8.26
CA LYS A 403 -20.77 6.17 -7.41
C LYS A 403 -22.17 6.72 -7.10
N GLN A 404 -23.13 6.57 -8.02
CA GLN A 404 -24.53 6.95 -7.78
C GLN A 404 -25.22 5.97 -6.81
N CYS A 405 -24.96 4.67 -6.93
CA CYS A 405 -25.44 3.65 -6.00
C CYS A 405 -24.89 3.87 -4.59
N GLU A 406 -23.59 4.13 -4.44
CA GLU A 406 -22.95 4.40 -3.14
C GLU A 406 -23.58 5.60 -2.43
N LYS A 407 -23.85 6.68 -3.17
CA LYS A 407 -24.50 7.87 -2.61
C LYS A 407 -25.91 7.57 -2.09
N LEU A 408 -26.73 6.86 -2.87
CA LEU A 408 -28.08 6.47 -2.45
C LEU A 408 -28.08 5.49 -1.28
N GLN A 409 -27.10 4.59 -1.20
CA GLN A 409 -26.91 3.71 -0.03
C GLN A 409 -26.57 4.50 1.24
N SER A 410 -25.73 5.53 1.13
CA SER A 410 -25.41 6.43 2.24
C SER A 410 -26.64 7.22 2.73
N ASP A 411 -27.43 7.75 1.79
CA ASP A 411 -28.68 8.45 2.10
C ASP A 411 -29.69 7.51 2.78
N LEU A 412 -29.77 6.24 2.33
CA LEU A 412 -30.62 5.22 2.93
C LEU A 412 -30.24 4.91 4.39
N LEU A 413 -28.95 4.73 4.66
CA LEU A 413 -28.42 4.52 6.00
C LEU A 413 -28.71 5.73 6.91
N THR A 414 -28.58 6.93 6.38
CA THR A 414 -28.82 8.16 7.15
C THR A 414 -30.29 8.34 7.52
N VAL A 415 -31.22 8.09 6.59
CA VAL A 415 -32.66 8.15 6.86
C VAL A 415 -33.09 7.01 7.78
N GLY A 416 -32.55 5.80 7.60
CA GLY A 416 -32.81 4.64 8.46
C GLY A 416 -32.37 4.87 9.91
N ASN A 417 -31.16 5.42 10.11
CA ASN A 417 -30.64 5.74 11.44
C ASN A 417 -31.47 6.82 12.15
N LYS A 418 -32.00 7.80 11.40
CA LYS A 418 -32.92 8.81 11.97
C LYS A 418 -34.25 8.19 12.40
N CYS A 419 -34.76 7.22 11.64
CA CYS A 419 -35.98 6.48 11.97
C CYS A 419 -35.81 5.68 13.26
N ALA A 420 -34.77 4.84 13.31
CA ALA A 420 -34.44 4.01 14.48
C ALA A 420 -34.20 4.85 15.75
N LYS A 421 -33.59 6.04 15.61
CA LYS A 421 -33.40 6.96 16.73
C LYS A 421 -34.73 7.47 17.30
N PHE A 422 -35.70 7.80 16.45
CA PHE A 422 -37.01 8.24 16.93
C PHE A 422 -37.83 7.09 17.52
N GLU A 423 -37.69 5.87 17.00
CA GLU A 423 -38.30 4.65 17.56
C GLU A 423 -37.75 4.34 18.96
N MET A 424 -36.43 4.43 19.16
CA MET A 424 -35.81 4.28 20.49
C MET A 424 -36.34 5.33 21.47
N GLN A 425 -36.44 6.60 21.06
CA GLN A 425 -36.95 7.67 21.92
C GLN A 425 -38.43 7.47 22.29
N LEU A 426 -39.22 6.89 21.38
CA LEU A 426 -40.61 6.52 21.64
C LEU A 426 -40.70 5.41 22.70
N ALA A 427 -39.90 4.35 22.57
CA ALA A 427 -39.87 3.22 23.50
C ALA A 427 -39.43 3.66 24.92
N GLU A 428 -38.40 4.51 25.01
CA GLU A 428 -37.88 5.01 26.27
C GLU A 428 -38.90 5.90 27.02
N CYS A 429 -39.73 6.64 26.29
CA CYS A 429 -40.84 7.40 26.87
C CYS A 429 -41.95 6.50 27.43
N GLN A 430 -42.23 5.37 26.78
CA GLN A 430 -43.26 4.42 27.21
C GLN A 430 -42.83 3.62 28.45
N GLU A 431 -41.54 3.22 28.52
CA GLU A 431 -40.99 2.44 29.63
C GLU A 431 -40.97 3.23 30.95
N LYS A 432 -40.62 4.52 30.90
CA LYS A 432 -40.63 5.42 32.07
C LYS A 432 -42.04 5.64 32.65
N MET A 433 -43.09 5.52 31.83
CA MET A 433 -44.48 5.69 32.29
C MET A 433 -44.98 4.46 33.06
N ASN A 434 -44.58 3.26 32.64
CA ASN A 434 -45.03 2.00 33.25
C ASN A 434 -44.37 1.76 34.62
N GLY A 435 -43.08 2.08 34.78
CA GLY A 435 -42.35 1.88 36.04
C GLY A 435 -42.85 2.71 37.23
N SER A 436 -43.41 3.91 37.01
CA SER A 436 -43.99 4.71 38.10
C SER A 436 -45.36 4.21 38.59
N ASN A 437 -46.14 3.54 37.73
CA ASN A 437 -47.47 3.05 38.10
C ASN A 437 -47.41 1.82 39.03
N ASP A 438 -46.40 0.96 38.85
CA ASP A 438 -46.23 -0.24 39.68
C ASP A 438 -45.83 0.10 41.12
N VAL A 439 -45.02 1.14 41.33
CA VAL A 439 -44.58 1.59 42.65
C VAL A 439 -45.72 2.21 43.45
N VAL A 440 -46.56 3.04 42.80
CA VAL A 440 -47.75 3.62 43.44
C VAL A 440 -48.77 2.53 43.79
N SER A 441 -48.96 1.54 42.91
CA SER A 441 -49.84 0.39 43.14
C SER A 441 -49.42 -0.43 44.37
N HIS A 442 -48.12 -0.70 44.52
CA HIS A 442 -47.57 -1.44 45.65
C HIS A 442 -47.73 -0.71 46.99
N LEU A 443 -47.46 0.60 47.03
CA LEU A 443 -47.58 1.41 48.25
C LEU A 443 -49.03 1.56 48.73
N ARG A 444 -50.00 1.58 47.81
CA ARG A 444 -51.43 1.60 48.17
C ARG A 444 -51.86 0.29 48.82
N LYS A 445 -51.34 -0.85 48.35
CA LYS A 445 -51.64 -2.17 48.93
C LYS A 445 -51.10 -2.29 50.36
N LEU A 446 -49.84 -1.88 50.59
CA LEU A 446 -49.22 -1.81 51.92
C LEU A 446 -49.96 -0.89 52.89
N ASN A 447 -50.46 0.25 52.41
CA ASN A 447 -51.25 1.16 53.26
C ASN A 447 -52.60 0.57 53.67
N ALA A 448 -53.24 -0.23 52.80
CA ALA A 448 -54.49 -0.91 53.14
C ALA A 448 -54.27 -1.96 54.25
N GLU A 449 -53.21 -2.75 54.15
CA GLU A 449 -52.81 -3.74 55.16
C GLU A 449 -52.47 -3.08 56.52
N LEU A 450 -51.78 -1.93 56.50
CA LEU A 450 -51.48 -1.13 57.70
C LEU A 450 -52.73 -0.55 58.38
N ILE A 451 -53.74 -0.15 57.61
CA ILE A 451 -55.02 0.34 58.13
C ILE A 451 -55.80 -0.80 58.78
N GLU A 452 -55.84 -1.97 58.16
CA GLU A 452 -56.50 -3.16 58.70
C GLU A 452 -55.89 -3.59 60.06
N ILE A 453 -54.55 -3.61 60.15
CA ILE A 453 -53.83 -3.88 61.41
C ILE A 453 -54.19 -2.86 62.50
N LEU A 454 -54.25 -1.56 62.15
CA LEU A 454 -54.62 -0.48 63.07
C LEU A 454 -56.07 -0.59 63.56
N GLU A 455 -57.00 -1.09 62.74
CA GLU A 455 -58.39 -1.32 63.13
C GLU A 455 -58.57 -2.52 64.07
N THR A 456 -57.79 -3.59 63.91
CA THR A 456 -57.77 -4.73 64.85
C THR A 456 -57.31 -4.35 66.25
N TYR A 457 -56.29 -3.48 66.37
CA TYR A 457 -55.85 -2.96 67.69
C TYR A 457 -56.89 -2.03 68.36
N GLY A 458 -57.84 -1.48 67.60
CA GLY A 458 -58.91 -0.62 68.12
C GLY A 458 -60.17 -1.36 68.57
N LYS A 459 -60.27 -2.68 68.33
CA LYS A 459 -61.48 -3.48 68.60
C LYS A 459 -61.41 -4.39 69.84
N ASP A 460 -60.24 -4.55 70.45
CA ASP A 460 -60.10 -5.19 71.77
C ASP A 460 -60.09 -4.14 72.90
N VAL A 461 -61.23 -3.49 73.11
CA VAL A 461 -61.53 -2.77 74.36
C VAL A 461 -62.49 -3.65 75.15
N ASP A 462 -61.94 -4.68 75.82
CA ASP A 462 -62.55 -5.23 77.04
C ASP A 462 -61.62 -6.18 77.84
N ASP A 463 -60.29 -6.01 77.78
CA ASP A 463 -59.42 -6.74 78.71
C ASP A 463 -58.31 -5.85 79.32
N GLN A 464 -58.50 -5.55 80.61
CA GLN A 464 -57.85 -4.48 81.36
C GLN A 464 -56.40 -4.75 81.81
N LYS A 465 -55.61 -5.56 81.08
CA LYS A 465 -54.20 -5.84 81.42
C LYS A 465 -53.30 -6.04 80.20
N THR A 466 -53.06 -4.98 79.41
CA THR A 466 -51.93 -4.96 78.45
C THR A 466 -51.30 -3.57 78.24
N SER A 467 -50.37 -3.22 79.14
CA SER A 467 -49.09 -2.48 78.96
C SER A 467 -49.00 -1.26 78.02
N GLU A 468 -48.45 -0.14 78.53
CA GLU A 468 -47.96 1.08 77.84
C GLU A 468 -47.21 0.86 76.50
N LEU A 469 -46.64 -0.34 76.28
CA LEU A 469 -45.99 -0.76 75.03
C LEU A 469 -46.95 -0.80 73.82
N SER A 470 -48.24 -1.03 74.02
CA SER A 470 -49.24 -1.08 72.95
C SER A 470 -49.56 0.32 72.40
N THR A 471 -49.68 1.31 73.29
CA THR A 471 -49.97 2.72 72.96
C THR A 471 -48.83 3.38 72.16
N GLN A 472 -47.56 3.07 72.50
CA GLN A 472 -46.40 3.56 71.75
C GLN A 472 -46.28 2.95 70.35
N ARG A 473 -46.62 1.67 70.18
CA ARG A 473 -46.62 1.00 68.86
C ARG A 473 -47.71 1.56 67.93
N ILE A 474 -48.90 1.85 68.45
CA ILE A 474 -50.00 2.46 67.68
C ILE A 474 -49.61 3.87 67.18
N ALA A 475 -48.94 4.67 68.02
CA ALA A 475 -48.46 5.99 67.62
C ALA A 475 -47.41 5.92 66.49
N LEU A 476 -46.52 4.92 66.54
CA LEU A 476 -45.48 4.72 65.51
C LEU A 476 -46.08 4.27 64.16
N LEU A 477 -47.07 3.38 64.18
CA LEU A 477 -47.77 2.89 62.98
C LEU A 477 -48.60 4.00 62.32
N ARG A 478 -49.29 4.84 63.12
CA ARG A 478 -50.03 6.01 62.60
C ARG A 478 -49.11 7.05 61.95
N SER A 479 -47.94 7.27 62.52
CA SER A 479 -46.91 8.15 61.93
C SER A 479 -46.38 7.63 60.60
N SER A 480 -46.11 6.32 60.52
CA SER A 480 -45.61 5.66 59.31
C SER A 480 -46.66 5.66 58.18
N LEU A 481 -47.94 5.43 58.51
CA LEU A 481 -49.04 5.52 57.55
C LEU A 481 -49.18 6.95 56.98
N LYS A 482 -49.05 7.98 57.83
CA LYS A 482 -49.12 9.38 57.40
C LYS A 482 -47.98 9.75 56.45
N GLN A 483 -46.76 9.32 56.74
CA GLN A 483 -45.60 9.53 55.86
C GLN A 483 -45.77 8.84 54.49
N SER A 484 -46.26 7.60 54.48
CA SER A 484 -46.54 6.87 53.23
C SER A 484 -47.62 7.56 52.37
N GLN A 485 -48.68 8.07 53.00
CA GLN A 485 -49.76 8.80 52.31
C GLN A 485 -49.29 10.14 51.71
N GLU A 486 -48.39 10.86 52.39
CA GLU A 486 -47.76 12.08 51.87
C GLU A 486 -46.82 11.79 50.68
N LEU A 487 -46.09 10.67 50.73
CA LEU A 487 -45.25 10.20 49.62
C LEU A 487 -46.06 9.84 48.38
N ILE A 488 -47.18 9.11 48.52
CA ILE A 488 -48.07 8.80 47.41
C ILE A 488 -48.62 10.09 46.76
N LYS A 489 -49.06 11.06 47.57
CA LYS A 489 -49.53 12.36 47.06
C LYS A 489 -48.43 13.14 46.33
N GLY A 490 -47.20 13.11 46.82
CA GLY A 490 -46.05 13.76 46.18
C GLY A 490 -45.68 13.14 44.83
N MET A 491 -45.76 11.82 44.71
CA MET A 491 -45.50 11.11 43.46
C MET A 491 -46.61 11.33 42.43
N GLU A 492 -47.88 11.31 42.84
CA GLU A 492 -49.03 11.59 41.96
C GLU A 492 -49.05 13.03 41.45
N PHE A 493 -48.64 14.00 42.28
CA PHE A 493 -48.48 15.39 41.89
C PHE A 493 -47.36 15.56 40.85
N SER A 494 -46.24 14.86 41.04
CA SER A 494 -45.13 14.83 40.08
C SER A 494 -45.52 14.14 38.76
N GLN A 495 -46.37 13.12 38.80
CA GLN A 495 -46.88 12.42 37.62
C GLN A 495 -47.82 13.30 36.77
N LYS A 496 -48.67 14.12 37.41
CA LYS A 496 -49.56 15.07 36.71
C LYS A 496 -48.84 16.24 36.04
N LEU A 497 -47.61 16.55 36.46
CA LEU A 497 -46.77 17.60 35.86
C LEU A 497 -45.98 17.13 34.63
N MET A 498 -45.91 15.82 34.37
CA MET A 498 -45.33 15.28 33.15
C MET A 498 -46.38 15.18 32.04
N ALA A 499 -46.31 16.05 31.03
CA ALA A 499 -47.18 16.00 29.86
C ALA A 499 -46.70 14.92 28.87
N THR A 500 -47.15 13.67 29.03
CA THR A 500 -46.56 12.50 28.37
C THR A 500 -47.30 11.91 27.15
N PRO A 501 -48.62 12.08 26.92
CA PRO A 501 -49.28 11.49 25.72
C PRO A 501 -49.03 12.20 24.38
N ALA A 502 -48.81 13.52 24.40
CA ALA A 502 -48.65 14.32 23.17
C ALA A 502 -47.27 14.14 22.49
N ALA A 503 -46.24 13.85 23.29
CA ALA A 503 -44.89 13.62 22.79
C ALA A 503 -44.77 12.28 22.05
N ILE A 504 -45.38 11.22 22.59
CA ILE A 504 -45.42 9.87 22.00
C ILE A 504 -46.04 9.93 20.58
N LYS A 505 -47.22 10.56 20.46
CA LYS A 505 -47.93 10.70 19.17
C LYS A 505 -47.16 11.51 18.11
N LYS A 506 -46.30 12.43 18.55
CA LYS A 506 -45.47 13.25 17.66
C LYS A 506 -44.28 12.47 17.10
N TYR A 507 -43.71 11.56 17.88
CA TYR A 507 -42.62 10.68 17.42
C TYR A 507 -43.14 9.62 16.46
N GLU A 508 -44.30 9.00 16.74
CA GLU A 508 -44.97 8.05 15.82
C GLU A 508 -45.20 8.67 14.43
N ALA A 509 -45.77 9.87 14.35
CA ALA A 509 -46.01 10.57 13.08
C ALA A 509 -44.74 11.08 12.36
N ARG A 510 -43.57 11.05 13.03
CA ARG A 510 -42.28 11.41 12.45
C ARG A 510 -41.59 10.17 11.86
N ILE A 511 -41.71 9.05 12.55
CA ILE A 511 -41.24 7.72 12.13
C ILE A 511 -41.94 7.33 10.82
N GLU A 512 -43.28 7.38 10.78
CA GLU A 512 -44.06 6.98 9.59
C GLU A 512 -43.67 7.76 8.31
N ARG A 513 -43.35 9.07 8.45
CA ARG A 513 -42.87 9.88 7.32
C ARG A 513 -41.47 9.48 6.84
N LEU A 514 -40.57 9.15 7.76
CA LEU A 514 -39.22 8.71 7.43
C LEU A 514 -39.23 7.32 6.79
N GLU A 515 -40.09 6.42 7.25
CA GLU A 515 -40.28 5.10 6.65
C GLU A 515 -40.75 5.19 5.19
N LYS A 516 -41.64 6.13 4.87
CA LYS A 516 -42.11 6.34 3.49
C LYS A 516 -40.99 6.86 2.56
N VAL A 517 -40.13 7.75 3.05
CA VAL A 517 -38.96 8.23 2.30
C VAL A 517 -37.96 7.09 2.11
N LEU A 518 -37.73 6.29 3.16
CA LEU A 518 -36.86 5.11 3.10
C LEU A 518 -37.33 4.11 2.03
N ALA A 519 -38.64 3.89 1.92
CA ALA A 519 -39.22 2.99 0.92
C ALA A 519 -38.98 3.48 -0.52
N ASN A 520 -39.18 4.77 -0.79
CA ASN A 520 -38.95 5.35 -2.12
C ASN A 520 -37.47 5.28 -2.52
N THR A 521 -36.56 5.63 -1.61
CA THR A 521 -35.10 5.58 -1.85
C THR A 521 -34.61 4.14 -2.05
N LYS A 522 -35.17 3.14 -1.34
CA LYS A 522 -34.89 1.72 -1.62
C LYS A 522 -35.29 1.32 -3.04
N GLN A 523 -36.44 1.81 -3.53
CA GLN A 523 -36.92 1.49 -4.87
C GLN A 523 -36.04 2.06 -5.98
N GLU A 524 -35.57 3.31 -5.84
CA GLU A 524 -34.65 3.91 -6.81
C GLU A 524 -33.28 3.22 -6.81
N ASN A 525 -32.75 2.89 -5.63
CA ASN A 525 -31.49 2.14 -5.52
C ASN A 525 -31.57 0.78 -6.23
N GLY A 526 -32.71 0.08 -6.12
CA GLY A 526 -32.95 -1.16 -6.84
C GLY A 526 -33.00 -1.03 -8.38
N LYS A 527 -33.38 0.13 -8.92
CA LYS A 527 -33.35 0.37 -10.38
C LYS A 527 -31.93 0.62 -10.87
N LEU A 528 -31.15 1.42 -10.15
CA LEU A 528 -29.75 1.69 -10.48
C LEU A 528 -28.87 0.44 -10.37
N ALA A 529 -29.09 -0.41 -9.36
CA ALA A 529 -28.37 -1.68 -9.23
C ALA A 529 -28.53 -2.58 -10.47
N LYS A 530 -29.72 -2.61 -11.08
CA LYS A 530 -29.95 -3.39 -12.33
C LYS A 530 -29.23 -2.81 -13.55
N HIS A 531 -29.10 -1.48 -13.63
CA HIS A 531 -28.33 -0.86 -14.70
C HIS A 531 -26.83 -1.10 -14.54
N LEU A 532 -26.35 -1.11 -13.29
CA LEU A 532 -24.97 -1.44 -12.96
C LEU A 532 -24.63 -2.88 -13.36
N GLU A 533 -25.48 -3.84 -12.97
CA GLU A 533 -25.32 -5.26 -13.32
C GLU A 533 -25.28 -5.47 -14.84
N LYS A 534 -26.09 -4.74 -15.60
CA LYS A 534 -26.07 -4.81 -17.07
C LYS A 534 -24.75 -4.31 -17.67
N ALA A 535 -24.22 -3.19 -17.17
CA ALA A 535 -22.93 -2.64 -17.63
C ALA A 535 -21.75 -3.55 -17.25
N GLU A 536 -21.79 -4.18 -16.07
CA GLU A 536 -20.86 -5.21 -15.62
C GLU A 536 -20.86 -6.43 -16.55
N MET A 537 -22.05 -6.90 -16.95
CA MET A 537 -22.19 -8.00 -17.90
C MET A 537 -21.61 -7.67 -19.29
N GLU A 538 -21.82 -6.45 -19.78
CA GLU A 538 -21.27 -6.00 -21.06
C GLU A 538 -19.73 -5.90 -21.00
N LEU A 539 -19.17 -5.40 -19.90
CA LEU A 539 -17.73 -5.36 -19.66
C LEU A 539 -17.13 -6.77 -19.61
N ALA A 540 -17.77 -7.68 -18.86
CA ALA A 540 -17.36 -9.08 -18.77
C ALA A 540 -17.43 -9.79 -20.13
N ALA A 541 -18.38 -9.43 -21.00
CA ALA A 541 -18.46 -9.94 -22.36
C ALA A 541 -17.27 -9.46 -23.23
N PHE A 542 -16.87 -8.20 -23.12
CA PHE A 542 -15.68 -7.68 -23.80
C PHE A 542 -14.39 -8.34 -23.28
N GLU A 543 -14.26 -8.50 -21.96
CA GLU A 543 -13.13 -9.16 -21.34
C GLU A 543 -13.07 -10.65 -21.69
N LYS A 544 -14.21 -11.32 -21.82
CA LYS A 544 -14.29 -12.70 -22.29
C LYS A 544 -13.92 -12.82 -23.77
N ARG A 545 -14.23 -11.84 -24.62
CA ARG A 545 -13.79 -11.82 -26.03
C ARG A 545 -12.28 -11.61 -26.14
N LEU A 546 -11.70 -10.73 -25.31
CA LEU A 546 -10.25 -10.55 -25.19
C LEU A 546 -9.56 -11.82 -24.62
N GLY A 547 -10.18 -12.47 -23.63
CA GLY A 547 -9.64 -13.65 -22.93
C GLY A 547 -9.84 -15.00 -23.64
N ARG A 548 -10.83 -15.15 -24.54
CA ARG A 548 -11.06 -16.37 -25.33
C ARG A 548 -10.04 -16.61 -26.45
N GLY A 549 -9.09 -15.70 -26.65
CA GLY A 549 -7.98 -15.94 -27.57
C GLY A 549 -8.32 -15.80 -29.05
N GLU A 550 -9.32 -15.00 -29.44
CA GLU A 550 -9.40 -14.50 -30.83
C GLU A 550 -8.17 -13.67 -31.22
N PHE A 551 -7.33 -13.31 -30.25
CA PHE A 551 -6.04 -12.66 -30.40
C PHE A 551 -5.00 -13.35 -29.50
N ASN A 552 -4.62 -14.59 -29.82
CA ASN A 552 -3.71 -15.40 -29.00
C ASN A 552 -2.42 -15.84 -29.72
N VAL A 553 -1.44 -16.11 -28.85
CA VAL A 553 -0.03 -16.49 -28.89
C VAL A 553 0.42 -17.47 -29.99
N GLU A 554 -0.47 -18.24 -30.60
CA GLU A 554 -0.11 -19.24 -31.61
C GLU A 554 0.16 -18.64 -32.99
N THR A 555 -0.45 -17.49 -33.32
CA THR A 555 -0.16 -16.72 -34.54
C THR A 555 1.30 -16.23 -34.56
N THR A 556 1.90 -16.02 -33.38
CA THR A 556 3.28 -15.54 -33.23
C THR A 556 4.32 -16.61 -33.54
N LYS A 557 4.03 -17.89 -33.24
CA LYS A 557 4.93 -19.01 -33.60
C LYS A 557 5.10 -19.13 -35.12
N ILE A 558 4.02 -18.87 -35.87
CA ILE A 558 3.98 -18.95 -37.33
C ILE A 558 4.81 -17.82 -37.97
N VAL A 559 4.74 -16.61 -37.40
CA VAL A 559 5.56 -15.45 -37.82
C VAL A 559 7.04 -15.68 -37.48
N HIS A 560 7.36 -16.31 -36.36
CA HIS A 560 8.76 -16.58 -36.02
C HIS A 560 9.42 -17.60 -36.96
N LEU A 561 8.67 -18.61 -37.42
CA LEU A 561 9.14 -19.61 -38.39
C LEU A 561 9.29 -19.07 -39.82
N SER A 562 8.52 -18.04 -40.19
CA SER A 562 8.56 -17.43 -41.54
C SER A 562 9.55 -16.29 -41.67
N VAL A 563 10.05 -15.74 -40.55
CA VAL A 563 11.03 -14.62 -40.52
C VAL A 563 12.48 -15.12 -40.30
N ASN A 564 12.67 -16.42 -40.03
CA ASN A 564 13.99 -17.08 -40.01
C ASN A 564 14.02 -18.29 -40.96
N PRO A 565 14.09 -18.08 -42.28
CA PRO A 565 14.30 -19.17 -43.20
C PRO A 565 15.69 -19.79 -42.97
N THR A 566 15.76 -21.12 -42.88
CA THR A 566 17.02 -21.87 -42.97
C THR A 566 17.74 -21.55 -44.28
N ARG A 567 19.08 -21.56 -44.25
CA ARG A 567 19.99 -21.19 -45.35
C ARG A 567 19.67 -21.90 -46.69
N GLU A 568 19.02 -23.05 -46.64
CA GLU A 568 18.57 -23.82 -47.80
C GLU A 568 17.41 -23.16 -48.59
N LEU A 569 16.66 -22.23 -47.98
CA LEU A 569 15.59 -21.48 -48.67
C LEU A 569 16.09 -20.18 -49.34
N LEU A 570 17.34 -19.77 -49.10
CA LEU A 570 17.95 -18.58 -49.71
C LEU A 570 18.78 -18.89 -50.96
N GLU A 571 19.04 -20.16 -51.27
CA GLU A 571 19.81 -20.55 -52.47
C GLU A 571 18.97 -20.72 -53.74
N SER A 572 17.70 -20.28 -53.76
CA SER A 572 16.97 -20.21 -55.04
C SER A 572 16.16 -18.92 -55.24
N LYS A 573 16.75 -18.06 -56.09
CA LYS A 573 16.15 -17.04 -56.98
C LYS A 573 16.03 -15.59 -56.46
N ALA A 574 17.06 -14.79 -56.76
CA ALA A 574 16.88 -13.44 -57.31
C ALA A 574 17.92 -13.21 -58.42
N LYS A 575 17.48 -12.69 -59.58
CA LYS A 575 18.29 -12.59 -60.81
C LYS A 575 19.21 -11.35 -60.78
N ALA A 576 20.39 -11.50 -61.36
CA ALA A 576 21.48 -10.51 -61.39
C ALA A 576 21.11 -9.12 -61.97
N SER A 577 20.02 -9.00 -62.74
CA SER A 577 19.62 -7.73 -63.38
C SER A 577 19.10 -6.66 -62.43
N ASP A 578 18.55 -7.04 -61.27
CA ASP A 578 17.98 -6.09 -60.32
C ASP A 578 19.04 -5.54 -59.35
N VAL A 579 20.12 -6.32 -59.14
CA VAL A 579 21.29 -5.90 -58.36
C VAL A 579 22.12 -4.87 -59.13
N ASP A 580 22.23 -4.99 -60.45
CA ASP A 580 22.98 -4.04 -61.28
C ASP A 580 22.25 -2.68 -61.44
N LYS A 581 20.92 -2.68 -61.46
CA LYS A 581 20.13 -1.42 -61.41
C LYS A 581 20.32 -0.69 -60.09
N LEU A 582 20.23 -1.40 -58.96
CA LEU A 582 20.45 -0.83 -57.63
C LEU A 582 21.91 -0.39 -57.42
N ARG A 583 22.89 -1.08 -58.01
CA ARG A 583 24.30 -0.66 -58.00
C ARG A 583 24.55 0.58 -58.86
N GLN A 584 23.88 0.73 -60.00
CA GLN A 584 23.93 1.97 -60.78
C GLN A 584 23.26 3.13 -60.03
N GLU A 585 22.13 2.89 -59.37
CA GLU A 585 21.41 3.91 -58.61
C GLU A 585 22.22 4.39 -57.39
N ILE A 586 22.87 3.46 -56.67
CA ILE A 586 23.77 3.77 -55.56
C ILE A 586 25.07 4.46 -56.03
N LYS A 587 25.59 4.11 -57.22
CA LYS A 587 26.78 4.77 -57.80
C LYS A 587 26.48 6.20 -58.26
N THR A 588 25.26 6.44 -58.76
CA THR A 588 24.78 7.78 -59.13
C THR A 588 24.51 8.65 -57.90
N LEU A 589 23.97 8.05 -56.83
CA LEU A 589 23.76 8.71 -55.53
C LEU A 589 25.09 9.02 -54.81
N ARG A 590 26.10 8.14 -54.91
CA ARG A 590 27.45 8.40 -54.37
C ARG A 590 28.24 9.43 -55.17
N ALA A 591 28.06 9.50 -56.49
CA ALA A 591 28.65 10.56 -57.32
C ALA A 591 28.03 11.94 -57.01
N ARG A 592 26.72 11.98 -56.72
CA ARG A 592 26.04 13.19 -56.23
C ARG A 592 26.50 13.59 -54.84
N LEU A 593 26.66 12.63 -53.93
CA LEU A 593 27.09 12.91 -52.55
C LEU A 593 28.53 13.44 -52.48
N ASN A 594 29.41 12.98 -53.37
CA ASN A 594 30.81 13.45 -53.45
C ASN A 594 30.99 14.81 -54.16
N GLN A 595 29.94 15.41 -54.73
CA GLN A 595 29.96 16.79 -55.22
C GLN A 595 29.58 17.81 -54.14
N PHE A 596 29.09 17.38 -52.97
CA PHE A 596 28.56 18.28 -51.93
C PHE A 596 29.50 18.50 -50.74
N THR A 597 30.72 17.95 -50.73
CA THR A 597 31.69 18.11 -49.64
C THR A 597 33.10 18.43 -50.14
N ASP A 598 33.24 19.49 -50.93
CA ASP A 598 34.43 20.36 -50.90
C ASP A 598 34.10 21.72 -51.56
N GLY A 599 33.98 22.78 -50.73
CA GLY A 599 34.12 24.18 -51.17
C GLY A 599 32.93 25.14 -50.96
N ASP A 600 33.08 26.00 -49.95
CA ASP A 600 32.56 27.36 -49.67
C ASP A 600 31.41 28.06 -50.44
N LEU A 601 30.59 28.74 -49.60
CA LEU A 601 29.84 30.01 -49.76
C LEU A 601 28.71 30.15 -50.82
N THR A 602 27.47 30.35 -50.34
CA THR A 602 26.65 31.59 -50.41
C THR A 602 25.12 31.33 -50.43
N GLU A 603 24.44 31.67 -49.32
CA GLU A 603 23.13 32.36 -49.19
C GLU A 603 21.85 31.88 -49.98
N PRO A 604 20.61 32.32 -49.66
CA PRO A 604 19.67 31.56 -48.82
C PRO A 604 18.26 31.32 -49.44
N LEU A 605 17.39 30.65 -48.67
CA LEU A 605 15.91 30.70 -48.67
C LEU A 605 15.11 30.03 -49.83
N SER A 606 14.20 29.11 -49.47
CA SER A 606 12.73 29.32 -49.42
C SER A 606 11.92 28.02 -49.48
N ILE A 607 10.97 27.87 -48.54
CA ILE A 607 9.87 26.89 -48.53
C ILE A 607 8.63 27.63 -49.07
N PRO A 608 7.77 27.05 -49.93
CA PRO A 608 6.38 26.78 -49.48
C PRO A 608 5.57 25.67 -50.20
N GLY A 609 4.59 25.12 -49.46
CA GLY A 609 3.27 24.66 -49.95
C GLY A 609 3.09 23.14 -50.07
N GLU A 610 2.59 22.42 -49.04
CA GLU A 610 1.16 22.17 -48.73
C GLU A 610 0.37 21.46 -49.85
N ASP A 611 0.03 20.18 -49.66
CA ASP A 611 -1.33 19.79 -49.23
C ASP A 611 -1.55 18.25 -49.15
N ASN A 612 -1.71 17.78 -47.90
CA ASN A 612 -2.77 16.92 -47.33
C ASN A 612 -3.11 15.52 -47.91
N LEU A 613 -2.73 14.44 -47.19
CA LEU A 613 -3.53 13.59 -46.24
C LEU A 613 -4.36 12.50 -46.99
N THR A 614 -4.40 11.19 -46.68
CA THR A 614 -4.13 10.44 -45.43
C THR A 614 -4.21 8.92 -45.64
N THR A 615 -3.64 8.17 -44.67
CA THR A 615 -3.79 6.74 -44.31
C THR A 615 -2.77 5.72 -44.85
N THR A 616 -1.57 5.73 -44.28
CA THR A 616 -0.70 4.54 -44.18
C THR A 616 -0.28 4.34 -42.72
N THR A 617 -0.60 3.18 -42.14
CA THR A 617 -0.20 2.78 -40.78
C THR A 617 1.27 2.36 -40.72
N SER A 618 1.93 2.58 -39.57
CA SER A 618 3.38 2.80 -39.39
C SER A 618 4.33 1.59 -39.48
N TYR A 619 3.94 0.47 -40.09
CA TYR A 619 4.75 -0.76 -40.05
C TYR A 619 5.58 -1.06 -41.31
N ASP A 620 5.53 -0.21 -42.32
CA ASP A 620 6.38 -0.33 -43.52
C ASP A 620 7.77 0.29 -43.33
N THR A 621 8.09 0.71 -42.09
CA THR A 621 9.40 1.29 -41.73
C THR A 621 10.25 0.28 -40.95
N VAL A 622 11.58 0.37 -41.13
CA VAL A 622 12.57 -0.38 -40.32
C VAL A 622 12.37 -0.12 -38.82
N GLU A 623 11.89 1.08 -38.46
CA GLU A 623 11.47 1.48 -37.12
C GLU A 623 10.29 0.65 -36.60
N GLY A 624 9.27 0.46 -37.44
CA GLY A 624 8.08 -0.35 -37.13
C GLY A 624 8.43 -1.82 -36.89
N LEU A 625 9.31 -2.39 -37.72
CA LEU A 625 9.81 -3.76 -37.56
C LEU A 625 10.69 -3.94 -36.31
N LYS A 626 11.52 -2.95 -35.97
CA LYS A 626 12.30 -2.96 -34.71
C LYS A 626 11.41 -2.89 -33.47
N LYS A 627 10.35 -2.05 -33.50
CA LYS A 627 9.37 -1.97 -32.42
C LYS A 627 8.58 -3.27 -32.26
N LEU A 628 8.22 -3.93 -33.35
CA LEU A 628 7.56 -5.24 -33.32
C LEU A 628 8.47 -6.32 -32.71
N ASN A 629 9.75 -6.36 -33.10
CA ASN A 629 10.73 -7.33 -32.58
C ASN A 629 11.03 -7.11 -31.08
N HIS A 630 11.05 -5.85 -30.63
CA HIS A 630 11.20 -5.52 -29.21
C HIS A 630 9.98 -5.96 -28.38
N ARG A 631 8.76 -5.76 -28.91
CA ARG A 631 7.52 -6.17 -28.25
C ARG A 631 7.36 -7.69 -28.19
N LEU A 632 7.79 -8.41 -29.22
CA LEU A 632 7.83 -9.87 -29.24
C LEU A 632 8.79 -10.45 -28.18
N LYS A 633 9.95 -9.82 -27.96
CA LYS A 633 10.89 -10.22 -26.90
C LYS A 633 10.35 -9.94 -25.49
N GLN A 634 9.56 -8.89 -25.30
CA GLN A 634 8.92 -8.58 -24.02
C GLN A 634 7.76 -9.52 -23.69
N VAL A 635 6.96 -9.92 -24.68
CA VAL A 635 5.77 -10.76 -24.44
C VAL A 635 6.12 -12.25 -24.35
N PHE A 636 7.19 -12.72 -25.01
CA PHE A 636 7.53 -14.15 -25.11
C PHE A 636 8.87 -14.54 -24.45
N GLY A 637 9.42 -13.68 -23.59
CA GLY A 637 10.72 -13.89 -22.94
C GLY A 637 10.83 -15.21 -22.17
N ASP A 638 9.76 -15.62 -21.49
CA ASP A 638 9.73 -16.87 -20.71
C ASP A 638 9.71 -18.12 -21.59
N GLN A 639 9.09 -18.06 -22.77
CA GLN A 639 9.07 -19.19 -23.71
C GLN A 639 10.41 -19.35 -24.44
N ILE A 640 11.12 -18.25 -24.71
CA ILE A 640 12.50 -18.27 -25.22
C ILE A 640 13.44 -18.88 -24.18
N ARG A 641 13.20 -18.60 -22.89
CA ARG A 641 13.93 -19.19 -21.77
C ARG A 641 13.67 -20.70 -21.66
N GLN A 642 12.41 -21.13 -21.73
CA GLN A 642 12.02 -22.54 -21.70
C GLN A 642 12.59 -23.33 -22.90
N TYR A 643 12.70 -22.71 -24.08
CA TYR A 643 13.31 -23.36 -25.25
C TYR A 643 14.83 -23.54 -25.08
N ARG A 644 15.52 -22.57 -24.49
CA ARG A 644 16.94 -22.67 -24.13
C ARG A 644 17.19 -23.73 -23.07
N GLU A 645 16.29 -23.85 -22.10
CA GLU A 645 16.32 -24.91 -21.08
C GLU A 645 16.02 -26.29 -21.67
N ALA A 646 15.11 -26.40 -22.65
CA ALA A 646 14.82 -27.67 -23.32
C ALA A 646 16.00 -28.17 -24.18
N VAL A 647 16.68 -27.28 -24.91
CA VAL A 647 17.91 -27.62 -25.66
C VAL A 647 19.05 -28.03 -24.71
N TYR A 648 19.15 -27.35 -23.57
CA TYR A 648 20.08 -27.68 -22.49
C TYR A 648 19.81 -29.06 -21.89
N LEU A 649 18.55 -29.41 -21.62
CA LEU A 649 18.15 -30.72 -21.08
C LEU A 649 18.36 -31.88 -22.08
N LEU A 650 18.20 -31.62 -23.38
CA LEU A 650 18.30 -32.66 -24.41
C LEU A 650 19.73 -32.96 -24.87
N THR A 651 20.60 -31.95 -24.87
CA THR A 651 21.94 -32.09 -25.48
C THR A 651 23.06 -32.15 -24.45
N GLY A 652 22.82 -31.68 -23.22
CA GLY A 652 23.88 -31.52 -22.22
C GLY A 652 24.86 -30.37 -22.55
N TYR A 653 24.53 -29.55 -23.55
CA TYR A 653 25.31 -28.37 -23.93
C TYR A 653 24.45 -27.11 -23.91
N LYS A 654 25.01 -26.03 -23.37
CA LYS A 654 24.44 -24.70 -23.45
C LYS A 654 24.91 -24.04 -24.75
N VAL A 655 23.95 -23.62 -25.58
CA VAL A 655 24.21 -23.00 -26.89
C VAL A 655 23.95 -21.50 -26.79
N ASP A 656 25.00 -20.69 -26.98
CA ASP A 656 24.91 -19.23 -26.96
C ASP A 656 25.53 -18.63 -28.23
N LEU A 657 24.83 -17.66 -28.83
CA LEU A 657 25.31 -16.84 -29.94
C LEU A 657 25.86 -15.55 -29.34
N ARG A 658 27.17 -15.34 -29.45
CA ARG A 658 27.80 -14.09 -29.01
C ARG A 658 28.70 -13.52 -30.09
N LYS A 659 28.66 -12.19 -30.22
CA LYS A 659 29.66 -11.45 -30.97
C LYS A 659 30.94 -11.42 -30.15
N HIS A 660 32.00 -12.01 -30.68
CA HIS A 660 33.33 -11.90 -30.11
C HIS A 660 34.19 -11.16 -31.12
N ASN A 661 34.70 -9.99 -30.75
CA ASN A 661 35.47 -9.10 -31.63
C ASN A 661 34.78 -8.78 -32.97
N GLY A 662 33.46 -8.59 -32.95
CA GLY A 662 32.68 -8.14 -34.11
C GLY A 662 32.17 -9.22 -35.06
N MET A 663 32.62 -10.48 -34.94
CA MET A 663 32.05 -11.62 -35.69
C MET A 663 31.08 -12.43 -34.81
N GLU A 664 29.97 -12.91 -35.38
CA GLU A 664 29.04 -13.80 -34.69
C GLU A 664 29.58 -15.23 -34.68
N LEU A 665 29.87 -15.74 -33.48
CA LEU A 665 30.36 -17.09 -33.26
C LEU A 665 29.36 -17.90 -32.44
N LEU A 666 29.25 -19.18 -32.76
CA LEU A 666 28.38 -20.12 -32.06
C LEU A 666 29.20 -20.81 -30.97
N ARG A 667 28.82 -20.62 -29.70
CA ARG A 667 29.50 -21.23 -28.55
C ARG A 667 28.72 -22.45 -28.05
N LEU A 668 29.43 -23.57 -27.87
CA LEU A 668 28.90 -24.82 -27.31
C LEU A 668 29.67 -25.13 -26.02
N ARG A 669 28.98 -25.10 -24.87
CA ARG A 669 29.58 -25.40 -23.56
C ARG A 669 28.94 -26.63 -22.91
N SER A 670 29.74 -27.64 -22.56
CA SER A 670 29.29 -28.86 -21.88
C SER A 670 28.95 -28.59 -20.41
N VAL A 671 28.07 -29.38 -19.81
CA VAL A 671 27.76 -29.34 -18.36
C VAL A 671 28.95 -29.79 -17.48
N TYR A 672 29.90 -30.55 -18.03
CA TYR A 672 31.09 -31.01 -17.31
C TYR A 672 32.30 -30.07 -17.45
N ALA A 673 32.13 -28.91 -18.09
CA ALA A 673 33.17 -27.90 -18.20
C ALA A 673 33.30 -27.15 -16.86
N GLU A 674 34.43 -27.32 -16.17
CA GLU A 674 34.67 -26.69 -14.87
C GLU A 674 35.20 -25.24 -15.03
N HIS A 675 35.73 -24.87 -16.20
CA HIS A 675 36.32 -23.56 -16.47
C HIS A 675 35.80 -22.92 -17.77
N ASP A 676 35.81 -21.59 -17.83
CA ASP A 676 35.32 -20.81 -19.00
C ASP A 676 36.16 -21.03 -20.27
N GLU A 677 37.35 -21.63 -20.13
CA GLU A 677 38.31 -21.94 -21.20
C GLU A 677 37.96 -23.24 -21.97
N ASP A 678 37.05 -24.07 -21.46
CA ASP A 678 36.65 -25.38 -22.02
C ASP A 678 35.50 -25.29 -23.07
N GLU A 679 35.31 -24.10 -23.65
CA GLU A 679 34.26 -23.85 -24.62
C GLU A 679 34.66 -24.23 -26.05
N LEU A 680 33.76 -24.94 -26.75
CA LEU A 680 33.91 -25.16 -28.18
C LEU A 680 33.36 -23.94 -28.93
N LEU A 681 34.25 -23.26 -29.62
CA LEU A 681 33.92 -22.10 -30.45
C LEU A 681 33.77 -22.57 -31.89
N VAL A 682 32.65 -22.28 -32.54
CA VAL A 682 32.39 -22.64 -33.93
C VAL A 682 32.11 -21.38 -34.73
N ARG A 683 32.85 -21.23 -35.82
CA ARG A 683 32.67 -20.19 -36.82
C ARG A 683 31.95 -20.75 -38.03
N MET A 684 30.97 -20.01 -38.52
CA MET A 684 30.27 -20.34 -39.76
C MET A 684 30.88 -19.55 -40.90
N GLU A 685 31.29 -20.24 -41.95
CA GLU A 685 31.98 -19.63 -43.08
C GLU A 685 31.01 -19.15 -44.16
N GLU A 686 31.50 -18.24 -45.00
CA GLU A 686 30.69 -17.64 -46.07
C GLU A 686 30.13 -18.68 -47.07
N ASN A 687 30.76 -19.86 -47.18
CA ASN A 687 30.32 -20.99 -48.01
C ASN A 687 29.36 -21.98 -47.30
N GLY A 688 29.06 -21.77 -46.02
CA GLY A 688 28.14 -22.63 -45.25
C GLY A 688 28.77 -23.74 -44.45
N SER A 689 30.08 -23.97 -44.57
CA SER A 689 30.76 -24.93 -43.71
C SER A 689 30.94 -24.37 -42.30
N LEU A 690 30.73 -25.23 -41.31
CA LEU A 690 31.05 -24.95 -39.91
C LEU A 690 32.50 -25.33 -39.66
N GLU A 691 33.29 -24.34 -39.28
CA GLU A 691 34.63 -24.55 -38.82
C GLU A 691 34.65 -24.38 -37.31
N LEU A 692 35.12 -25.39 -36.59
CA LEU A 692 35.44 -25.22 -35.18
C LEU A 692 36.53 -24.10 -35.07
N LEU A 693 36.91 -23.57 -33.91
CA LEU A 693 38.12 -22.76 -33.76
C LEU A 693 39.07 -23.43 -32.75
N ASP A 694 40.37 -23.50 -33.08
CA ASP A 694 41.39 -24.17 -32.24
C ASP A 694 41.57 -23.37 -30.94
N SER A 695 41.05 -23.90 -29.83
CA SER A 695 41.29 -23.43 -28.47
C SER A 695 42.36 -24.29 -27.78
N GLU A 696 42.91 -23.84 -26.64
CA GLU A 696 43.84 -24.66 -25.83
C GLU A 696 43.25 -26.04 -25.49
N PHE A 697 41.93 -26.06 -25.26
CA PHE A 697 41.14 -27.27 -25.06
C PHE A 697 41.10 -28.19 -26.31
N CYS A 698 40.92 -27.65 -27.51
CA CYS A 698 40.97 -28.43 -28.77
C CYS A 698 42.38 -28.98 -29.08
N ALA A 699 43.42 -28.24 -28.68
CA ALA A 699 44.82 -28.65 -28.87
C ALA A 699 45.25 -29.76 -27.90
N GLN A 700 44.72 -29.80 -26.67
CA GLN A 700 44.95 -30.89 -25.71
C GLN A 700 44.30 -32.21 -26.14
N ILE A 701 43.20 -32.16 -26.89
CA ILE A 701 42.50 -33.34 -27.42
C ILE A 701 43.29 -34.00 -28.59
N ASN A 702 44.24 -33.29 -29.22
CA ASN A 702 44.83 -33.67 -30.51
C ASN A 702 46.36 -33.95 -30.52
N HIS A 703 47.03 -34.22 -29.39
CA HIS A 703 48.48 -34.46 -29.40
C HIS A 703 48.87 -35.78 -30.12
N PRO A 704 49.72 -35.77 -31.17
CA PRO A 704 50.00 -36.94 -32.02
C PRO A 704 51.26 -37.72 -31.61
N SER A 705 51.26 -38.29 -30.39
CA SER A 705 52.26 -39.26 -29.91
C SER A 705 51.68 -40.62 -29.49
N THR A 706 50.46 -40.92 -29.93
CA THR A 706 49.95 -42.29 -30.11
C THR A 706 49.74 -42.55 -31.60
N LYS A 707 50.84 -42.68 -32.34
CA LYS A 707 50.85 -43.21 -33.72
C LYS A 707 51.71 -44.46 -33.80
N ALA A 708 51.06 -45.59 -34.09
CA ALA A 708 51.42 -46.56 -35.15
C ALA A 708 51.19 -48.03 -34.75
N ASN A 709 49.99 -48.54 -35.05
CA ASN A 709 49.79 -49.60 -36.05
C ASN A 709 48.36 -49.42 -36.59
N LEU A 710 48.02 -49.98 -37.78
CA LEU A 710 46.81 -49.79 -38.64
C LEU A 710 45.41 -49.83 -37.96
N ASN A 711 45.19 -48.97 -36.98
CA ASN A 711 44.40 -49.34 -35.82
C ASN A 711 44.19 -48.06 -34.98
N SER A 712 43.04 -47.41 -34.83
CA SER A 712 41.66 -47.61 -35.30
C SER A 712 40.91 -46.29 -35.08
N SER A 713 40.11 -45.84 -36.07
CA SER A 713 38.89 -44.97 -36.00
C SER A 713 38.74 -43.86 -34.92
N ASN A 714 38.49 -42.62 -35.39
CA ASN A 714 37.81 -41.44 -34.77
C ASN A 714 38.65 -40.14 -34.48
N VAL A 715 38.07 -38.97 -34.86
CA VAL A 715 38.13 -37.58 -34.27
C VAL A 715 39.45 -36.78 -34.45
N PHE A 716 39.59 -35.44 -34.68
CA PHE A 716 38.83 -34.23 -35.13
C PHE A 716 39.88 -33.11 -35.47
N CYS A 717 39.78 -32.25 -36.51
CA CYS A 717 40.55 -30.96 -36.60
C CYS A 717 40.10 -30.01 -37.76
N LEU A 718 39.43 -28.89 -37.41
CA LEU A 718 39.74 -27.45 -37.61
C LEU A 718 40.52 -26.86 -38.81
N LYS A 719 40.12 -25.68 -39.34
CA LYS A 719 41.01 -24.62 -39.92
C LYS A 719 40.35 -23.34 -40.53
N PHE A 720 40.61 -22.17 -39.91
CA PHE A 720 40.69 -20.84 -40.51
C PHE A 720 41.69 -19.90 -39.77
N ARG A 721 42.38 -19.10 -40.58
CA ARG A 721 43.43 -18.08 -40.27
C ARG A 721 42.88 -16.65 -40.41
N VAL A 722 43.52 -15.52 -40.02
CA VAL A 722 44.46 -15.02 -38.98
C VAL A 722 44.98 -13.64 -39.48
N ALA A 723 45.17 -12.66 -38.58
CA ALA A 723 46.28 -11.66 -38.46
C ALA A 723 45.74 -10.25 -38.09
N GLN A 724 45.96 -9.66 -36.90
CA GLN A 724 47.20 -9.19 -36.24
C GLN A 724 47.96 -8.12 -37.08
N THR A 725 48.49 -6.98 -36.59
CA THR A 725 48.80 -6.47 -35.24
C THR A 725 49.39 -5.05 -35.35
N GLN A 726 49.28 -4.29 -34.26
CA GLN A 726 50.33 -3.46 -33.63
C GLN A 726 50.89 -2.17 -34.28
N CYS A 727 50.86 -1.14 -33.43
CA CYS A 727 52.01 -0.44 -32.84
C CYS A 727 52.00 1.09 -33.00
N ALA A 728 52.31 1.71 -31.86
CA ALA A 728 52.56 3.13 -31.55
C ALA A 728 53.73 3.71 -32.40
N PRO A 729 54.33 4.91 -32.14
CA PRO A 729 54.12 5.92 -31.09
C PRO A 729 54.33 7.41 -31.55
N HIS A 730 54.38 8.32 -30.57
CA HIS A 730 55.19 9.57 -30.52
C HIS A 730 54.83 10.84 -31.35
N GLU A 731 54.72 11.94 -30.58
CA GLU A 731 55.29 13.29 -30.82
C GLU A 731 54.78 14.22 -31.95
N SER A 732 54.24 15.40 -31.57
CA SER A 732 54.98 16.69 -31.59
C SER A 732 54.12 17.95 -31.89
N LEU A 733 54.42 19.02 -31.12
CA LEU A 733 54.50 20.46 -31.50
C LEU A 733 53.24 21.36 -31.70
N LEU A 734 53.14 22.30 -30.74
CA LEU A 734 53.16 23.78 -30.89
C LEU A 734 51.87 24.63 -31.06
N ASN A 735 51.81 25.60 -30.13
CA ASN A 735 51.47 27.03 -30.24
C ASN A 735 50.04 27.54 -29.91
N LYS A 736 49.95 28.12 -28.69
CA LYS A 736 49.61 29.53 -28.32
C LYS A 736 48.20 30.09 -28.70
N PRO A 737 47.64 31.10 -27.98
CA PRO A 737 48.35 32.13 -27.21
C PRO A 737 47.76 32.55 -25.82
N THR A 738 48.69 32.93 -24.92
CA THR A 738 48.74 34.11 -24.02
C THR A 738 47.45 34.71 -23.40
N ARG A 739 47.38 35.19 -22.15
CA ARG A 739 48.42 35.69 -21.22
C ARG A 739 47.79 35.99 -19.84
N SER A 740 48.53 35.65 -18.77
CA SER A 740 48.94 36.57 -17.67
C SER A 740 47.93 36.79 -16.51
N VAL A 741 48.26 36.70 -15.21
CA VAL A 741 49.54 36.59 -14.48
C VAL A 741 49.28 36.43 -12.96
N TYR A 742 50.31 35.94 -12.24
CA TYR A 742 50.55 35.85 -10.78
C TYR A 742 49.81 34.75 -9.99
N ALA A 743 50.38 34.09 -8.98
CA ALA A 743 51.70 33.55 -8.63
C ALA A 743 51.55 32.97 -7.19
N LEU A 744 52.15 31.78 -6.95
CA LEU A 744 52.66 31.23 -5.67
C LEU A 744 51.71 31.20 -4.44
N VAL A 745 51.52 30.08 -3.73
CA VAL A 745 52.50 29.41 -2.87
C VAL A 745 52.06 27.95 -2.59
N HIS A 746 53.01 27.00 -2.74
CA HIS A 746 53.26 25.75 -1.98
C HIS A 746 52.29 25.34 -0.83
N LEU A 747 51.85 24.09 -0.64
CA LEU A 747 52.63 22.85 -0.40
C LEU A 747 51.73 21.58 -0.37
N SER A 748 52.21 20.50 -1.00
CA SER A 748 52.06 19.06 -0.69
C SER A 748 50.70 18.41 -0.37
N HIS A 749 50.22 17.52 -1.26
CA HIS A 749 49.70 16.18 -0.90
C HIS A 749 49.86 15.19 -2.07
N ARG A 750 50.36 13.98 -1.78
CA ARG A 750 50.56 12.87 -2.74
C ARG A 750 49.20 12.38 -3.25
N HIS A 751 49.00 12.28 -4.57
CA HIS A 751 47.84 11.63 -5.20
C HIS A 751 48.23 10.21 -5.63
N PHE A 752 47.47 9.21 -5.17
CA PHE A 752 47.45 7.88 -5.78
C PHE A 752 46.56 7.94 -7.03
N SER A 753 47.11 7.74 -8.23
CA SER A 753 46.29 7.65 -9.44
C SER A 753 45.73 6.23 -9.59
N VAL A 754 44.40 6.10 -9.62
CA VAL A 754 43.71 4.84 -9.97
C VAL A 754 43.93 4.57 -11.46
N SER A 755 44.56 3.45 -11.80
CA SER A 755 44.77 3.07 -13.21
C SER A 755 43.45 2.65 -13.87
N SER A 756 43.28 2.95 -15.16
CA SER A 756 42.10 2.59 -15.96
C SER A 756 41.79 1.09 -16.01
N GLY A 757 42.75 0.23 -15.68
CA GLY A 757 42.57 -1.23 -15.60
C GLY A 757 41.69 -1.69 -14.44
N HIS A 758 41.57 -0.93 -13.35
CA HIS A 758 40.84 -1.37 -12.16
C HIS A 758 39.31 -1.33 -12.35
N LEU A 759 38.80 -0.42 -13.19
CA LEU A 759 37.37 -0.36 -13.55
C LEU A 759 36.91 -1.54 -14.41
N ALA A 760 37.82 -2.12 -15.22
CA ALA A 760 37.51 -3.24 -16.10
C ALA A 760 37.08 -4.51 -15.32
N GLN A 761 37.49 -4.61 -14.05
CA GLN A 761 37.08 -5.67 -13.13
C GLN A 761 35.57 -5.63 -12.80
N PHE A 762 34.94 -4.45 -12.91
CA PHE A 762 33.54 -4.23 -12.54
C PHE A 762 32.75 -3.66 -13.74
N PRO A 763 32.43 -4.49 -14.75
CA PRO A 763 31.83 -4.01 -16.01
C PRO A 763 30.49 -3.28 -15.82
N PHE A 764 29.73 -3.62 -14.76
CA PHE A 764 28.45 -2.99 -14.43
C PHE A 764 28.57 -1.49 -14.07
N LEU A 765 29.77 -1.01 -13.70
CA LEU A 765 30.01 0.42 -13.44
C LEU A 765 29.78 1.27 -14.70
N SER A 766 30.14 0.73 -15.88
CA SER A 766 29.92 1.42 -17.16
C SER A 766 28.43 1.61 -17.48
N GLU A 767 27.58 0.67 -17.06
CA GLU A 767 26.13 0.74 -17.23
C GLU A 767 25.49 1.87 -16.42
N LEU A 768 26.13 2.27 -15.33
CA LEU A 768 25.77 3.40 -14.47
C LEU A 768 26.47 4.71 -14.88
N GLY A 769 27.24 4.68 -15.97
CA GLY A 769 28.02 5.81 -16.46
C GLY A 769 29.17 6.21 -15.53
N ILE A 770 29.65 5.31 -14.66
CA ILE A 770 30.78 5.60 -13.77
C ILE A 770 32.09 5.52 -14.54
N GLN A 771 32.93 6.54 -14.35
CA GLN A 771 34.27 6.68 -14.93
C GLN A 771 35.34 6.62 -13.84
N ALA A 772 36.62 6.69 -14.22
CA ALA A 772 37.74 6.67 -13.26
C ALA A 772 37.73 7.89 -12.34
N GLU A 773 37.39 9.04 -12.91
CA GLU A 773 37.09 10.27 -12.19
C GLU A 773 35.73 10.78 -12.65
N ASN A 774 34.87 11.14 -11.70
CA ASN A 774 33.50 11.59 -11.97
C ASN A 774 33.30 13.00 -11.39
N TYR A 775 32.45 13.79 -12.03
CA TYR A 775 31.99 15.04 -11.44
C TYR A 775 30.97 14.78 -10.33
N GLY A 776 31.15 15.42 -9.19
CA GLY A 776 30.31 15.30 -8.01
C GLY A 776 29.29 16.43 -7.85
N VAL A 777 29.21 17.38 -8.79
CA VAL A 777 28.23 18.47 -8.77
C VAL A 777 27.36 18.41 -10.03
N PHE A 778 26.05 18.54 -9.83
CA PHE A 778 25.07 18.57 -10.91
C PHE A 778 23.99 19.63 -10.63
N ASN A 779 23.76 20.53 -11.59
CA ASN A 779 22.67 21.52 -11.57
C ASN A 779 21.92 21.57 -12.92
N GLY A 780 21.93 20.48 -13.69
CA GLY A 780 21.60 20.47 -15.13
C GLY A 780 22.84 20.36 -16.02
N GLN A 781 24.02 20.64 -15.49
CA GLN A 781 25.31 20.28 -16.08
C GLN A 781 26.20 19.64 -15.02
N TRP A 782 27.13 18.78 -15.45
CA TRP A 782 28.07 18.09 -14.56
C TRP A 782 29.37 18.88 -14.43
N PHE A 783 29.78 19.18 -13.20
CA PHE A 783 31.01 19.92 -12.88
C PHE A 783 31.49 19.62 -11.44
N GLY A 784 32.54 20.32 -11.00
CA GLY A 784 33.03 20.26 -9.62
C GLY A 784 34.43 20.82 -9.50
N ASN A 785 34.64 21.75 -8.57
CA ASN A 785 35.91 22.45 -8.37
C ASN A 785 36.43 22.30 -6.93
N GLY A 786 35.91 21.32 -6.20
CA GLY A 786 36.27 21.03 -4.81
C GLY A 786 37.27 19.87 -4.66
N THR A 787 37.27 19.29 -3.46
CA THR A 787 38.13 18.16 -3.09
C THR A 787 37.77 16.91 -3.89
N VAL A 788 38.78 16.15 -4.33
CA VAL A 788 38.58 14.84 -4.95
C VAL A 788 38.47 13.78 -3.86
N TYR A 789 37.35 13.06 -3.84
CA TYR A 789 37.08 11.94 -2.95
C TYR A 789 37.35 10.63 -3.68
N THR A 790 38.17 9.77 -3.10
CA THR A 790 38.36 8.40 -3.59
C THR A 790 37.40 7.48 -2.88
N SER A 791 36.53 6.82 -3.64
CA SER A 791 35.64 5.78 -3.13
C SER A 791 36.40 4.46 -3.01
N VAL A 792 36.19 3.75 -1.91
CA VAL A 792 36.98 2.57 -1.52
C VAL A 792 36.05 1.39 -1.27
N ASN A 793 36.43 0.23 -1.78
CA ASN A 793 35.71 -1.01 -1.54
C ASN A 793 36.02 -1.52 -0.11
N PRO A 794 35.04 -1.65 0.79
CA PRO A 794 35.28 -2.10 2.16
C PRO A 794 35.65 -3.59 2.28
N PHE A 795 35.45 -4.37 1.22
CA PHE A 795 35.80 -5.79 1.16
C PHE A 795 37.32 -6.02 1.17
N ASP A 796 38.08 -5.18 0.46
CA ASP A 796 39.53 -5.35 0.25
C ASP A 796 40.34 -4.06 0.53
N GLY A 797 39.67 -2.95 0.82
CA GLY A 797 40.30 -1.65 1.05
C GLY A 797 40.84 -0.97 -0.21
N GLN A 798 40.56 -1.50 -1.41
CA GLN A 798 41.07 -0.97 -2.68
C GLN A 798 40.20 0.18 -3.23
N PRO A 799 40.80 1.16 -3.93
CA PRO A 799 40.04 2.25 -4.53
C PRO A 799 39.21 1.77 -5.73
N ILE A 800 37.94 2.17 -5.78
CA ILE A 800 37.02 1.85 -6.89
C ILE A 800 37.18 2.89 -8.02
N ALA A 801 36.90 4.15 -7.70
CA ALA A 801 37.00 5.32 -8.58
C ALA A 801 36.98 6.60 -7.74
N SER A 802 37.18 7.76 -8.38
CA SER A 802 37.15 9.06 -7.69
C SER A 802 35.98 9.94 -8.14
N VAL A 803 35.60 10.86 -7.25
CA VAL A 803 34.59 11.89 -7.49
C VAL A 803 35.16 13.25 -7.11
N ARG A 804 35.18 14.18 -8.07
CA ARG A 804 35.54 15.58 -7.84
C ARG A 804 34.35 16.32 -7.26
N GLY A 805 34.38 16.60 -5.97
CA GLY A 805 33.30 17.29 -5.27
C GLY A 805 33.18 18.76 -5.61
N GLY A 806 32.20 19.41 -4.98
CA GLY A 806 31.96 20.85 -5.03
C GLY A 806 32.60 21.60 -3.86
N ASN A 807 32.90 22.87 -4.10
CA ASN A 807 33.27 23.83 -3.08
C ASN A 807 32.10 24.81 -2.78
N LYS A 808 32.34 25.81 -1.92
CA LYS A 808 31.33 26.83 -1.61
C LYS A 808 30.84 27.63 -2.83
N ALA A 809 31.69 27.90 -3.82
CA ALA A 809 31.30 28.62 -5.03
C ALA A 809 30.38 27.75 -5.92
N ASP A 810 30.72 26.47 -6.07
CA ASP A 810 29.89 25.50 -6.81
C ASP A 810 28.48 25.39 -6.17
N TYR A 811 28.39 25.38 -4.83
CA TYR A 811 27.10 25.42 -4.13
C TYR A 811 26.26 26.65 -4.50
N GLN A 812 26.87 27.83 -4.60
CA GLN A 812 26.16 29.05 -4.97
C GLN A 812 25.64 28.99 -6.41
N GLU A 813 26.42 28.40 -7.33
CA GLU A 813 26.01 28.17 -8.71
C GLU A 813 24.83 27.18 -8.79
N VAL A 814 24.85 26.10 -8.01
CA VAL A 814 23.74 25.15 -7.92
C VAL A 814 22.46 25.84 -7.45
N VAL A 815 22.53 26.60 -6.35
CA VAL A 815 21.35 27.28 -5.80
C VAL A 815 20.83 28.38 -6.74
N ALA A 816 21.70 29.07 -7.48
CA ALA A 816 21.27 30.02 -8.50
C ALA A 816 20.43 29.34 -9.58
N ALA A 817 20.93 28.24 -10.18
CA ALA A 817 20.19 27.47 -11.18
C ALA A 817 18.86 26.91 -10.65
N MET A 818 18.82 26.50 -9.37
CA MET A 818 17.59 26.05 -8.72
C MET A 818 16.55 27.17 -8.57
N ASN A 819 16.97 28.40 -8.30
CA ASN A 819 16.06 29.55 -8.20
C ASN A 819 15.41 29.85 -9.56
N ASP A 820 16.18 29.76 -10.64
CA ASP A 820 15.70 30.05 -11.99
C ASP A 820 14.61 29.06 -12.45
N ILE A 821 14.76 27.77 -12.15
CA ILE A 821 13.80 26.74 -12.59
C ILE A 821 12.58 26.60 -11.65
N LYS A 822 12.69 27.04 -10.39
CA LYS A 822 11.69 26.77 -9.36
C LYS A 822 10.26 27.22 -9.73
N PRO A 823 10.01 28.43 -10.28
CA PRO A 823 8.66 28.85 -10.64
C PRO A 823 7.99 27.88 -11.63
N GLN A 824 8.71 27.48 -12.68
CA GLN A 824 8.22 26.53 -13.70
C GLN A 824 7.89 25.16 -13.09
N TRP A 825 8.72 24.66 -12.18
CA TRP A 825 8.48 23.38 -11.50
C TRP A 825 7.28 23.43 -10.55
N CYS A 826 7.12 24.53 -9.80
CA CYS A 826 5.97 24.74 -8.91
C CYS A 826 4.64 24.80 -9.67
N GLU A 827 4.63 25.42 -10.86
CA GLU A 827 3.45 25.55 -11.73
C GLU A 827 3.04 24.22 -12.40
N LEU A 828 3.99 23.30 -12.61
CA LEU A 828 3.70 22.00 -13.19
C LEU A 828 2.73 21.22 -12.28
N PRO A 829 1.55 20.77 -12.76
CA PRO A 829 0.57 20.10 -11.90
C PRO A 829 1.12 18.88 -11.18
N ALA A 830 0.72 18.65 -9.93
CA ALA A 830 1.22 17.53 -9.13
C ALA A 830 1.15 16.15 -9.83
N PRO A 831 0.05 15.78 -10.53
CA PRO A 831 0.01 14.51 -11.27
C PRO A 831 1.01 14.42 -12.44
N ARG A 832 1.42 15.55 -13.03
CA ARG A 832 2.48 15.59 -14.07
C ARG A 832 3.86 15.41 -13.45
N ARG A 833 4.10 15.99 -12.26
CA ARG A 833 5.30 15.67 -11.46
C ARG A 833 5.33 14.20 -11.06
N GLY A 834 4.17 13.63 -10.71
CA GLY A 834 4.00 12.20 -10.47
C GLY A 834 4.42 11.34 -11.66
N GLU A 835 4.05 11.71 -12.89
CA GLU A 835 4.49 10.99 -14.10
C GLU A 835 6.01 11.00 -14.29
N ILE A 836 6.69 12.11 -13.96
CA ILE A 836 8.17 12.18 -13.99
C ILE A 836 8.76 11.24 -12.94
N VAL A 837 8.21 11.24 -11.71
CA VAL A 837 8.66 10.33 -10.65
C VAL A 837 8.40 8.86 -11.01
N ARG A 838 7.32 8.54 -11.72
CA ARG A 838 7.07 7.20 -12.28
C ARG A 838 8.20 6.77 -13.21
N GLN A 839 8.62 7.65 -14.12
CA GLN A 839 9.71 7.37 -15.07
C GLN A 839 11.06 7.22 -14.37
N ILE A 840 11.30 7.95 -13.28
CA ILE A 840 12.46 7.72 -12.40
C ILE A 840 12.42 6.30 -11.82
N GLY A 841 11.25 5.85 -11.34
CA GLY A 841 11.05 4.47 -10.88
C GLY A 841 11.32 3.42 -11.96
N GLU A 842 10.89 3.67 -13.20
CA GLU A 842 11.19 2.78 -14.34
C GLU A 842 12.69 2.73 -14.66
N GLU A 843 13.40 3.85 -14.60
CA GLU A 843 14.82 3.87 -14.89
C GLU A 843 15.64 3.22 -13.77
N LEU A 844 15.20 3.35 -12.51
CA LEU A 844 15.70 2.55 -11.40
C LEU A 844 15.46 1.06 -11.63
N ARG A 845 14.28 0.63 -12.13
CA ARG A 845 14.03 -0.79 -12.51
C ARG A 845 15.02 -1.27 -13.56
N ASN A 846 15.28 -0.46 -14.59
CA ASN A 846 16.22 -0.79 -15.67
C ASN A 846 17.67 -0.96 -15.16
N LYS A 847 18.04 -0.23 -14.11
CA LYS A 847 19.41 -0.22 -13.54
C LYS A 847 19.51 -0.96 -12.21
N ARG A 848 18.46 -1.65 -11.77
CA ARG A 848 18.33 -2.19 -10.41
C ARG A 848 19.50 -3.07 -10.00
N ASP A 849 19.84 -4.04 -10.83
CA ASP A 849 20.88 -5.02 -10.49
C ASP A 849 22.29 -4.39 -10.53
N ALA A 850 22.55 -3.49 -11.48
CA ALA A 850 23.84 -2.78 -11.57
C ALA A 850 24.02 -1.83 -10.37
N LEU A 851 22.98 -1.08 -10.00
CA LEU A 851 23.00 -0.19 -8.86
C LEU A 851 23.08 -0.96 -7.53
N GLY A 852 22.40 -2.11 -7.41
CA GLY A 852 22.52 -3.00 -6.26
C GLY A 852 23.94 -3.56 -6.08
N LYS A 853 24.62 -3.92 -7.19
CA LYS A 853 26.05 -4.30 -7.16
C LYS A 853 26.95 -3.14 -6.75
N LEU A 854 26.69 -1.92 -7.24
CA LEU A 854 27.45 -0.74 -6.84
C LEU A 854 27.29 -0.44 -5.35
N ILE A 855 26.07 -0.50 -4.82
CA ILE A 855 25.81 -0.34 -3.39
C ILE A 855 26.56 -1.40 -2.59
N ALA A 856 26.53 -2.66 -3.01
CA ALA A 856 27.25 -3.73 -2.34
C ALA A 856 28.78 -3.53 -2.38
N LEU A 857 29.32 -3.09 -3.52
CA LEU A 857 30.74 -2.82 -3.73
C LEU A 857 31.23 -1.59 -2.95
N GLU A 858 30.44 -0.52 -2.87
CA GLU A 858 30.86 0.75 -2.27
C GLU A 858 30.48 0.86 -0.78
N MET A 859 29.28 0.43 -0.41
CA MET A 859 28.81 0.47 0.98
C MET A 859 29.32 -0.71 1.81
N GLY A 860 29.32 -1.92 1.20
CA GLY A 860 29.72 -3.17 1.86
C GLY A 860 28.57 -4.07 2.32
N LYS A 861 27.31 -3.69 2.08
CA LYS A 861 26.16 -4.58 2.35
C LYS A 861 26.06 -5.68 1.31
N ILE A 862 25.48 -6.82 1.68
CA ILE A 862 25.34 -7.95 0.75
C ILE A 862 24.49 -7.58 -0.47
N TYR A 863 24.79 -8.17 -1.62
CA TYR A 863 24.17 -7.85 -2.91
C TYR A 863 22.63 -7.84 -2.87
N VAL A 864 22.02 -8.82 -2.20
CA VAL A 864 20.56 -8.90 -2.06
C VAL A 864 19.97 -7.73 -1.28
N GLU A 865 20.68 -7.20 -0.29
CA GLU A 865 20.26 -5.98 0.43
C GLU A 865 20.48 -4.74 -0.45
N GLY A 866 21.54 -4.69 -1.26
CA GLY A 866 21.75 -3.62 -2.24
C GLY A 866 20.62 -3.57 -3.27
N VAL A 867 20.21 -4.73 -3.82
CA VAL A 867 19.06 -4.82 -4.72
C VAL A 867 17.75 -4.48 -4.01
N GLY A 868 17.56 -4.94 -2.78
CA GLY A 868 16.40 -4.60 -1.95
C GLY A 868 16.29 -3.09 -1.70
N GLU A 869 17.40 -2.41 -1.45
CA GLU A 869 17.42 -0.96 -1.28
C GLU A 869 16.99 -0.20 -2.55
N VAL A 870 17.44 -0.66 -3.72
CA VAL A 870 16.98 -0.07 -5.00
C VAL A 870 15.50 -0.39 -5.24
N GLN A 871 15.03 -1.56 -4.80
CA GLN A 871 13.62 -1.91 -4.87
C GLN A 871 12.76 -0.99 -4.00
N GLU A 872 13.20 -0.64 -2.78
CA GLU A 872 12.50 0.35 -1.95
C GLU A 872 12.46 1.73 -2.64
N ALA A 873 13.52 2.13 -3.33
CA ALA A 873 13.54 3.36 -4.12
C ALA A 873 12.54 3.33 -5.30
N ILE A 874 12.37 2.17 -5.95
CA ILE A 874 11.36 1.98 -7.00
C ILE A 874 9.95 2.06 -6.42
N ASP A 875 9.71 1.35 -5.33
CA ASP A 875 8.37 1.20 -4.75
C ASP A 875 7.87 2.54 -4.16
N ILE A 876 8.76 3.39 -3.63
CA ILE A 876 8.38 4.75 -3.19
C ILE A 876 8.07 5.66 -4.37
N CYS A 877 8.74 5.49 -5.52
CA CYS A 877 8.36 6.22 -6.73
C CYS A 877 6.93 5.86 -7.15
N ASP A 878 6.57 4.58 -7.15
CA ASP A 878 5.22 4.12 -7.46
C ASP A 878 4.18 4.64 -6.44
N PHE A 879 4.50 4.62 -5.15
CA PHE A 879 3.67 5.22 -4.10
C PHE A 879 3.46 6.73 -4.32
N ALA A 880 4.53 7.46 -4.64
CA ALA A 880 4.50 8.90 -4.88
C ALA A 880 3.63 9.26 -6.10
N VAL A 881 3.51 8.38 -7.10
CA VAL A 881 2.59 8.57 -8.24
C VAL A 881 1.14 8.62 -7.77
N GLY A 882 0.73 7.68 -6.91
CA GLY A 882 -0.60 7.68 -6.30
C GLY A 882 -0.80 8.94 -5.44
N LEU A 883 0.19 9.24 -4.60
CA LEU A 883 0.17 10.40 -3.71
C LEU A 883 0.07 11.73 -4.47
N SER A 884 0.65 11.85 -5.67
CA SER A 884 0.59 13.07 -6.50
C SER A 884 -0.84 13.51 -6.84
N ARG A 885 -1.81 12.59 -6.75
CA ARG A 885 -3.26 12.82 -6.94
C ARG A 885 -4.03 12.98 -5.63
N ALA A 886 -3.35 12.85 -4.49
CA ALA A 886 -3.91 12.83 -3.14
C ALA A 886 -3.23 13.81 -2.17
N LEU A 887 -2.47 14.79 -2.68
CA LEU A 887 -1.93 15.93 -1.91
C LEU A 887 -3.06 16.91 -1.49
N ASN A 888 -4.04 16.39 -0.76
CA ASN A 888 -5.29 17.06 -0.45
C ASN A 888 -5.16 17.94 0.80
N GLY A 889 -5.84 19.09 0.78
CA GLY A 889 -6.22 19.81 1.98
C GLY A 889 -7.68 19.50 2.35
N SER A 890 -8.23 20.28 3.29
CA SER A 890 -9.60 20.11 3.78
C SER A 890 -10.49 21.28 3.40
N VAL A 891 -11.78 21.03 3.10
CA VAL A 891 -12.81 22.08 3.06
C VAL A 891 -13.47 22.14 4.43
N ILE A 892 -13.39 23.30 5.08
CA ILE A 892 -13.83 23.50 6.47
C ILE A 892 -15.11 24.34 6.44
N PRO A 893 -16.22 23.89 7.03
CA PRO A 893 -17.43 24.72 7.14
C PRO A 893 -17.12 25.99 7.93
N SER A 894 -17.28 27.16 7.29
CA SER A 894 -17.13 28.43 8.01
C SER A 894 -18.34 28.65 8.91
N GLU A 895 -18.10 29.14 10.12
CA GLU A 895 -19.17 29.62 11.02
C GLU A 895 -19.81 30.94 10.53
N ARG A 896 -19.14 31.65 9.61
CA ARG A 896 -19.57 32.93 9.06
C ARG A 896 -20.41 32.70 7.80
N PRO A 897 -21.68 33.17 7.74
CA PRO A 897 -22.45 33.15 6.50
C PRO A 897 -21.71 33.83 5.35
N GLY A 898 -21.86 33.33 4.12
CA GLY A 898 -21.20 33.92 2.95
C GLY A 898 -19.68 33.74 2.89
N HIS A 899 -19.11 32.89 3.73
CA HIS A 899 -17.67 32.60 3.76
C HIS A 899 -17.38 31.14 3.39
N PHE A 900 -16.33 30.95 2.59
CA PHE A 900 -15.76 29.65 2.27
C PHE A 900 -14.41 29.52 2.97
N MET A 901 -14.21 28.43 3.71
CA MET A 901 -12.94 28.16 4.38
C MET A 901 -12.33 26.86 3.88
N MET A 902 -11.03 26.89 3.59
CA MET A 902 -10.29 25.71 3.14
C MET A 902 -8.86 25.72 3.65
N GLU A 903 -8.31 24.53 3.82
CA GLU A 903 -6.89 24.29 4.02
C GLU A 903 -6.24 23.99 2.66
N ARG A 904 -5.10 24.62 2.40
CA ARG A 904 -4.31 24.43 1.18
C ARG A 904 -2.89 24.05 1.52
N TYR A 905 -2.34 23.10 0.76
CA TYR A 905 -0.93 22.76 0.77
C TYR A 905 -0.28 23.25 -0.52
N ASN A 906 0.82 23.99 -0.38
CA ASN A 906 1.64 24.45 -1.50
C ASN A 906 3.09 24.00 -1.31
N PRO A 907 3.89 23.90 -2.39
CA PRO A 907 5.32 23.68 -2.27
C PRO A 907 5.96 24.71 -1.33
N LEU A 908 7.09 24.33 -0.72
CA LEU A 908 7.88 25.26 0.08
C LEU A 908 8.36 26.42 -0.80
N LYS A 909 8.47 27.62 -0.21
CA LYS A 909 8.94 28.81 -0.92
C LYS A 909 10.45 28.73 -1.17
N GLY A 910 11.23 28.19 -0.24
CA GLY A 910 12.63 27.81 -0.46
C GLY A 910 12.80 26.39 -1.00
N HIS A 911 14.03 25.96 -1.19
CA HIS A 911 14.36 24.62 -1.69
C HIS A 911 14.42 23.58 -0.56
N VAL A 912 14.46 22.30 -0.94
CA VAL A 912 14.68 21.17 -0.02
C VAL A 912 16.13 20.71 -0.15
N ALA A 913 16.86 20.65 0.97
CA ALA A 913 18.14 19.96 1.01
C ALA A 913 17.94 18.55 1.58
N ILE A 914 18.53 17.57 0.92
CA ILE A 914 18.54 16.17 1.36
C ILE A 914 20.00 15.85 1.73
N VAL A 915 20.25 15.43 2.96
CA VAL A 915 21.58 15.07 3.47
C VAL A 915 21.53 13.64 3.99
N THR A 916 22.18 12.72 3.29
CA THR A 916 22.06 11.27 3.57
C THR A 916 23.28 10.68 4.25
N ALA A 917 23.05 9.65 5.06
CA ALA A 917 24.08 8.82 5.66
C ALA A 917 24.67 7.82 4.65
N PHE A 918 25.72 7.12 5.07
CA PHE A 918 26.47 6.16 4.24
C PHE A 918 25.75 4.82 4.04
N ASN A 919 24.85 4.45 4.95
CA ASN A 919 24.40 3.08 5.10
C ASN A 919 23.18 2.71 4.24
N PHE A 920 22.39 3.69 3.82
CA PHE A 920 21.33 3.54 2.82
C PHE A 920 21.44 4.69 1.80
N PRO A 921 22.47 4.65 0.92
CA PRO A 921 22.79 5.74 0.01
C PRO A 921 21.75 5.96 -1.11
N CYS A 922 20.85 5.00 -1.35
CA CYS A 922 19.83 5.04 -2.39
C CYS A 922 18.42 5.20 -1.78
N ALA A 923 17.98 4.33 -0.86
CA ALA A 923 16.59 4.34 -0.37
C ALA A 923 16.22 5.66 0.32
N VAL A 924 17.06 6.17 1.23
CA VAL A 924 16.81 7.42 1.96
C VAL A 924 16.74 8.62 1.02
N LEU A 925 17.57 8.64 -0.04
CA LEU A 925 17.44 9.65 -1.08
C LEU A 925 16.04 9.61 -1.69
N PHE A 926 15.59 8.44 -2.15
CA PHE A 926 14.33 8.34 -2.90
C PHE A 926 13.09 8.49 -2.01
N TRP A 927 13.14 8.09 -0.74
CA TRP A 927 12.11 8.42 0.25
C TRP A 927 11.88 9.92 0.39
N ASN A 928 12.94 10.73 0.30
CA ASN A 928 12.83 12.18 0.31
C ASN A 928 12.51 12.75 -1.06
N ALA A 929 13.27 12.33 -2.08
CA ALA A 929 13.24 12.89 -3.42
C ALA A 929 11.89 12.67 -4.09
N ALA A 930 11.32 11.46 -4.01
CA ALA A 930 10.04 11.17 -4.64
C ALA A 930 8.93 12.07 -4.06
N LEU A 931 8.85 12.17 -2.74
CA LEU A 931 7.89 13.04 -2.04
C LEU A 931 8.12 14.52 -2.34
N SER A 932 9.37 14.98 -2.21
CA SER A 932 9.78 16.36 -2.48
C SER A 932 9.40 16.81 -3.90
N LEU A 933 9.68 15.98 -4.90
CA LEU A 933 9.37 16.23 -6.31
C LEU A 933 7.86 16.29 -6.56
N VAL A 934 7.07 15.31 -6.08
CA VAL A 934 5.60 15.36 -6.28
C VAL A 934 4.94 16.50 -5.52
N CYS A 935 5.50 16.90 -4.37
CA CYS A 935 5.10 18.10 -3.62
C CYS A 935 5.48 19.41 -4.31
N GLY A 936 6.24 19.37 -5.42
CA GLY A 936 6.58 20.53 -6.25
C GLY A 936 7.80 21.30 -5.79
N ASN A 937 8.68 20.66 -5.01
CA ASN A 937 9.92 21.28 -4.58
C ASN A 937 11.05 20.95 -5.56
N THR A 938 11.93 21.93 -5.75
CA THR A 938 13.30 21.72 -6.25
C THR A 938 14.19 21.31 -5.08
N GLN A 939 15.15 20.42 -5.32
CA GLN A 939 15.97 19.84 -4.26
C GLN A 939 17.46 19.80 -4.58
N ILE A 940 18.28 19.82 -3.52
CA ILE A 940 19.73 19.64 -3.58
C ILE A 940 20.13 18.50 -2.66
N TRP A 941 20.88 17.53 -3.19
CA TRP A 941 21.35 16.39 -2.43
C TRP A 941 22.84 16.52 -2.08
N LYS A 942 23.16 16.44 -0.79
CA LYS A 942 24.53 16.29 -0.29
C LYS A 942 24.71 14.91 0.35
N PRO A 943 25.27 13.92 -0.35
CA PRO A 943 25.49 12.59 0.21
C PRO A 943 26.65 12.55 1.22
N SER A 944 26.82 11.40 1.86
CA SER A 944 28.06 11.05 2.55
C SER A 944 29.23 10.97 1.56
N GLU A 945 30.39 11.50 1.94
CA GLU A 945 31.57 11.60 1.07
C GLU A 945 32.10 10.22 0.64
N SER A 946 31.87 9.18 1.44
CA SER A 946 32.32 7.81 1.16
C SER A 946 31.43 7.04 0.18
N LEU A 947 30.23 7.56 -0.16
CA LEU A 947 29.26 6.93 -1.07
C LEU A 947 29.07 7.75 -2.35
N SER A 948 30.14 8.41 -2.77
CA SER A 948 30.07 9.40 -3.84
C SER A 948 29.74 8.76 -5.21
N LEU A 949 30.11 7.50 -5.48
CA LEU A 949 29.82 6.85 -6.77
C LEU A 949 28.36 6.45 -6.89
N THR A 950 27.80 5.81 -5.85
CA THR A 950 26.36 5.50 -5.77
C THR A 950 25.55 6.79 -5.94
N SER A 951 26.04 7.89 -5.38
CA SER A 951 25.37 9.18 -5.49
C SER A 951 25.38 9.76 -6.90
N VAL A 952 26.52 9.69 -7.58
CA VAL A 952 26.61 10.07 -9.00
C VAL A 952 25.70 9.20 -9.86
N ALA A 953 25.66 7.88 -9.62
CA ALA A 953 24.80 6.96 -10.37
C ALA A 953 23.29 7.30 -10.21
N CYS A 954 22.83 7.48 -8.97
CA CYS A 954 21.44 7.89 -8.69
C CYS A 954 21.10 9.25 -9.33
N ALA A 955 22.00 10.23 -9.22
CA ALA A 955 21.79 11.55 -9.82
C ALA A 955 21.75 11.50 -11.36
N LYS A 956 22.56 10.66 -12.01
CA LYS A 956 22.48 10.43 -13.47
C LYS A 956 21.14 9.86 -13.91
N ILE A 957 20.58 8.92 -13.14
CA ILE A 957 19.25 8.35 -13.40
C ILE A 957 18.16 9.42 -13.33
N ILE A 958 18.18 10.26 -12.29
CA ILE A 958 17.21 11.35 -12.14
C ILE A 958 17.39 12.40 -13.25
N ALA A 959 18.63 12.78 -13.55
CA ALA A 959 18.98 13.76 -14.57
C ALA A 959 18.47 13.35 -15.96
N ASP A 960 18.74 12.12 -16.37
CA ASP A 960 18.31 11.60 -17.68
C ASP A 960 16.78 11.66 -17.84
N VAL A 961 16.02 11.31 -16.80
CA VAL A 961 14.55 11.39 -16.85
C VAL A 961 14.07 12.84 -16.93
N LEU A 962 14.66 13.76 -16.16
CA LEU A 962 14.29 15.19 -16.21
C LEU A 962 14.56 15.78 -17.60
N GLU A 963 15.74 15.52 -18.16
CA GLU A 963 16.16 15.99 -19.47
C GLU A 963 15.26 15.45 -20.59
N ARG A 964 14.92 14.15 -20.54
CA ARG A 964 13.97 13.53 -21.49
C ARG A 964 12.57 14.16 -21.46
N ASN A 965 12.18 14.78 -20.34
CA ASN A 965 10.91 15.48 -20.19
C ASN A 965 11.02 17.00 -20.41
N GLY A 966 12.17 17.49 -20.87
CA GLY A 966 12.38 18.93 -21.14
C GLY A 966 12.45 19.79 -19.88
N HIS A 967 12.77 19.21 -18.73
CA HIS A 967 13.01 19.94 -17.49
C HIS A 967 14.51 20.06 -17.22
N SER A 968 14.92 21.22 -16.70
CA SER A 968 16.31 21.38 -16.26
C SER A 968 16.63 20.42 -15.11
N GLY A 969 17.81 19.80 -15.16
CA GLY A 969 18.33 18.97 -14.08
C GLY A 969 18.47 19.72 -12.74
N ALA A 970 18.50 21.06 -12.75
CA ALA A 970 18.45 21.89 -11.53
C ALA A 970 17.23 21.63 -10.64
N VAL A 971 16.18 20.96 -11.14
CA VAL A 971 15.06 20.51 -10.28
C VAL A 971 15.55 19.53 -9.20
N ALA A 972 16.53 18.69 -9.50
CA ALA A 972 17.11 17.72 -8.58
C ALA A 972 18.65 17.73 -8.70
N SER A 973 19.27 18.67 -8.00
CA SER A 973 20.70 18.91 -8.02
C SER A 973 21.47 17.97 -7.07
N LEU A 974 22.74 17.71 -7.39
CA LEU A 974 23.69 16.97 -6.56
C LEU A 974 24.87 17.88 -6.19
N ILE A 975 25.35 17.79 -4.95
CA ILE A 975 26.65 18.34 -4.54
C ILE A 975 27.36 17.41 -3.54
N CYS A 976 28.29 16.61 -4.05
CA CYS A 976 29.24 15.87 -3.23
C CYS A 976 30.26 16.86 -2.66
N GLY A 977 30.30 17.05 -1.35
CA GLY A 977 31.23 17.97 -0.72
C GLY A 977 31.27 17.79 0.79
N SER A 978 32.30 18.33 1.44
CA SER A 978 32.51 18.11 2.87
C SER A 978 31.40 18.72 3.71
N GLY A 979 31.08 18.10 4.85
CA GLY A 979 30.18 18.71 5.84
C GLY A 979 30.59 20.11 6.28
N ALA A 980 31.89 20.36 6.47
CA ALA A 980 32.40 21.64 6.96
C ALA A 980 32.29 22.78 5.93
N GLU A 981 32.40 22.47 4.63
CA GLU A 981 32.39 23.48 3.58
C GLU A 981 31.01 23.62 2.93
N VAL A 982 30.44 22.52 2.44
CA VAL A 982 29.16 22.51 1.73
C VAL A 982 28.00 22.30 2.71
N GLY A 983 28.17 21.42 3.70
CA GLY A 983 27.13 21.14 4.69
C GLY A 983 26.75 22.38 5.50
N GLU A 984 27.72 23.07 6.11
CA GLU A 984 27.47 24.29 6.88
C GLU A 984 26.81 25.40 6.04
N GLU A 985 27.17 25.53 4.77
CA GLU A 985 26.55 26.48 3.86
C GLU A 985 25.07 26.16 3.62
N ILE A 986 24.74 24.88 3.34
CA ILE A 986 23.34 24.40 3.24
C ILE A 986 22.56 24.70 4.52
N LEU A 987 23.16 24.44 5.69
CA LEU A 987 22.51 24.62 6.98
C LEU A 987 22.22 26.09 7.29
N ALA A 988 23.11 27.01 6.93
CA ALA A 988 22.98 28.44 7.21
C ALA A 988 22.11 29.20 6.18
N ASP A 989 21.88 28.64 4.99
CA ASP A 989 21.23 29.32 3.88
C ASP A 989 19.70 29.40 4.03
N LYS A 990 19.15 30.62 4.04
CA LYS A 990 17.70 30.89 4.13
C LYS A 990 16.92 30.49 2.87
N ARG A 991 17.59 30.31 1.73
CA ARG A 991 16.97 29.81 0.49
C ARG A 991 16.61 28.33 0.61
N ILE A 992 17.25 27.58 1.50
CA ILE A 992 16.90 26.19 1.83
C ILE A 992 15.85 26.21 2.95
N GLU A 993 14.57 26.01 2.62
CA GLU A 993 13.49 26.09 3.61
C GLU A 993 13.39 24.82 4.47
N LEU A 994 13.72 23.66 3.90
CA LEU A 994 13.70 22.37 4.58
C LEU A 994 15.05 21.68 4.41
N VAL A 995 15.62 21.20 5.52
CA VAL A 995 16.76 20.27 5.52
C VAL A 995 16.28 18.93 6.04
N SER A 996 16.20 17.93 5.16
CA SER A 996 16.08 16.54 5.56
C SER A 996 17.47 15.98 5.82
N PHE A 997 17.75 15.60 7.06
CA PHE A 997 19.04 15.11 7.50
C PHE A 997 18.91 13.73 8.11
N THR A 998 19.62 12.78 7.52
CA THR A 998 19.78 11.42 8.02
C THR A 998 21.22 11.19 8.44
N GLY A 999 21.45 10.80 9.70
CA GLY A 999 22.81 10.58 10.20
C GLY A 999 22.92 10.47 11.71
N SER A 1000 24.12 10.65 12.26
CA SER A 1000 24.31 10.50 13.71
C SER A 1000 23.55 11.58 14.51
N THR A 1001 23.03 11.22 15.67
CA THR A 1001 22.37 12.16 16.59
C THR A 1001 23.25 13.35 16.97
N LYS A 1002 24.57 13.14 17.10
CA LYS A 1002 25.53 14.22 17.38
C LYS A 1002 25.49 15.31 16.30
N VAL A 1003 25.50 14.92 15.03
CA VAL A 1003 25.46 15.87 13.90
C VAL A 1003 24.04 16.42 13.73
N GLY A 1004 23.01 15.59 13.90
CA GLY A 1004 21.60 16.02 13.84
C GLY A 1004 21.26 17.13 14.84
N ARG A 1005 21.83 17.10 16.05
CA ARG A 1005 21.71 18.20 17.02
C ARG A 1005 22.27 19.52 16.50
N HIS A 1006 23.43 19.47 15.84
CA HIS A 1006 24.05 20.65 15.24
C HIS A 1006 23.20 21.19 14.09
N VAL A 1007 22.78 20.30 13.18
CA VAL A 1007 21.86 20.61 12.08
C VAL A 1007 20.62 21.32 12.60
N ASN A 1008 19.95 20.75 13.60
CA ASN A 1008 18.74 21.33 14.17
C ASN A 1008 18.99 22.72 14.77
N LYS A 1009 20.09 22.88 15.51
CA LYS A 1009 20.47 24.15 16.13
C LYS A 1009 20.68 25.25 15.08
N VAL A 1010 21.42 24.95 14.02
CA VAL A 1010 21.71 25.93 12.96
C VAL A 1010 20.46 26.28 12.17
N VAL A 1011 19.70 25.27 11.71
CA VAL A 1011 18.49 25.50 10.89
C VAL A 1011 17.39 26.20 11.68
N SER A 1012 17.18 25.83 12.94
CA SER A 1012 16.19 26.49 13.81
C SER A 1012 16.55 27.96 14.08
N SER A 1013 17.85 28.30 14.16
CA SER A 1013 18.29 29.69 14.38
C SER A 1013 17.86 30.66 13.27
N ARG A 1014 17.59 30.13 12.07
CA ARG A 1014 17.08 30.87 10.91
C ARG A 1014 15.61 30.57 10.60
N PHE A 1015 14.89 29.91 11.50
CA PHE A 1015 13.50 29.48 11.35
C PHE A 1015 13.24 28.57 10.13
N GLY A 1016 14.25 27.79 9.73
CA GLY A 1016 14.07 26.73 8.72
C GLY A 1016 13.39 25.50 9.32
N LYS A 1017 12.89 24.62 8.46
CA LYS A 1017 12.33 23.32 8.83
C LYS A 1017 13.40 22.23 8.77
N THR A 1018 13.25 21.22 9.61
CA THR A 1018 14.08 20.02 9.59
C THR A 1018 13.20 18.77 9.53
N ILE A 1019 13.68 17.75 8.81
CA ILE A 1019 13.30 16.34 9.01
C ILE A 1019 14.57 15.69 9.54
N LEU A 1020 14.51 15.14 10.75
CA LEU A 1020 15.67 14.55 11.43
C LEU A 1020 15.45 13.07 11.60
N GLU A 1021 16.27 12.26 10.92
CA GLU A 1021 16.29 10.81 11.01
C GLU A 1021 17.64 10.34 11.57
N LEU A 1022 17.69 10.18 12.89
CA LEU A 1022 18.95 10.06 13.63
C LEU A 1022 19.24 8.64 14.15
N GLY A 1023 20.11 8.53 15.15
CA GLY A 1023 20.59 7.25 15.68
C GLY A 1023 19.50 6.39 16.32
N GLY A 1024 19.71 5.07 16.31
CA GLY A 1024 18.82 4.06 16.88
C GLY A 1024 19.54 3.12 17.84
N ASN A 1025 18.93 2.86 19.00
CA ASN A 1025 19.39 1.86 19.97
C ASN A 1025 18.28 0.83 20.23
N ASN A 1026 17.89 0.17 19.14
CA ASN A 1026 16.65 -0.59 19.04
C ASN A 1026 16.69 -1.84 19.91
N ALA A 1027 15.54 -2.15 20.51
CA ALA A 1027 15.40 -3.30 21.37
C ALA A 1027 14.35 -4.30 20.88
N MET A 1028 14.57 -5.56 21.23
CA MET A 1028 13.61 -6.65 21.07
C MET A 1028 13.39 -7.31 22.42
N ILE A 1029 12.13 -7.43 22.83
CA ILE A 1029 11.69 -8.13 24.03
C ILE A 1029 11.10 -9.47 23.60
N VAL A 1030 11.65 -10.57 24.11
CA VAL A 1030 11.11 -11.92 23.89
C VAL A 1030 10.49 -12.40 25.20
N ASP A 1031 9.17 -12.43 25.21
CA ASP A 1031 8.36 -12.87 26.35
C ASP A 1031 8.35 -14.41 26.46
N LYS A 1032 8.03 -14.94 27.65
CA LYS A 1032 7.99 -16.40 27.90
C LYS A 1032 7.01 -17.16 27.00
N ASN A 1033 5.97 -16.48 26.51
CA ASN A 1033 4.94 -17.04 25.63
C ASN A 1033 5.26 -16.86 24.14
N ALA A 1034 6.43 -16.33 23.79
CA ALA A 1034 6.83 -16.08 22.41
C ALA A 1034 6.96 -17.38 21.59
N ASN A 1035 6.83 -17.26 20.27
CA ASN A 1035 7.34 -18.29 19.38
C ASN A 1035 8.87 -18.16 19.29
N LEU A 1036 9.60 -18.99 20.04
CA LEU A 1036 11.05 -18.91 20.16
C LEU A 1036 11.78 -19.10 18.83
N GLU A 1037 11.29 -19.99 17.95
CA GLU A 1037 11.92 -20.23 16.65
C GLU A 1037 11.85 -18.98 15.75
N MET A 1038 10.69 -18.31 15.76
CA MET A 1038 10.49 -17.07 15.01
C MET A 1038 11.31 -15.93 15.61
N ALA A 1039 11.32 -15.79 16.94
CA ALA A 1039 12.11 -14.79 17.65
C ALA A 1039 13.62 -14.98 17.42
N LEU A 1040 14.11 -16.21 17.39
CA LEU A 1040 15.53 -16.51 17.12
C LEU A 1040 15.95 -16.06 15.73
N ARG A 1041 15.17 -16.41 14.69
CA ARG A 1041 15.46 -15.99 13.30
C ARG A 1041 15.39 -14.47 13.15
N ALA A 1042 14.39 -13.84 13.75
CA ALA A 1042 14.25 -12.39 13.74
C ALA A 1042 15.40 -11.68 14.45
N THR A 1043 15.86 -12.23 15.58
CA THR A 1043 17.01 -11.73 16.35
C THR A 1043 18.28 -11.78 15.51
N LEU A 1044 18.58 -12.95 14.92
CA LEU A 1044 19.76 -13.18 14.09
C LEU A 1044 19.83 -12.18 12.92
N PHE A 1045 18.74 -12.10 12.13
CA PHE A 1045 18.68 -11.19 10.98
C PHE A 1045 18.79 -9.72 11.38
N SER A 1046 18.09 -9.31 12.44
CA SER A 1046 18.04 -7.90 12.83
C SER A 1046 19.34 -7.41 13.46
N ALA A 1047 20.09 -8.30 14.12
CA ALA A 1047 21.35 -7.95 14.77
C ALA A 1047 22.54 -8.01 13.80
N VAL A 1048 22.56 -8.99 12.88
CA VAL A 1048 23.71 -9.23 11.99
C VAL A 1048 23.52 -8.64 10.59
N GLY A 1049 22.28 -8.44 10.14
CA GLY A 1049 21.96 -7.84 8.84
C GLY A 1049 22.72 -6.52 8.63
N THR A 1050 23.26 -6.34 7.42
CA THR A 1050 24.11 -5.19 7.07
C THR A 1050 25.32 -4.99 8.01
N ALA A 1051 25.85 -6.06 8.61
CA ALA A 1051 26.88 -6.01 9.64
C ALA A 1051 26.53 -5.07 10.81
N GLY A 1052 25.25 -5.02 11.21
CA GLY A 1052 24.78 -4.16 12.32
C GLY A 1052 24.77 -2.66 12.02
N GLN A 1053 24.90 -2.28 10.74
CA GLN A 1053 24.97 -0.89 10.26
C GLN A 1053 23.62 -0.37 9.72
N ARG A 1054 22.49 -0.90 10.21
CA ARG A 1054 21.18 -0.25 10.00
C ARG A 1054 20.90 0.67 11.19
N CYS A 1055 20.23 1.79 10.94
CA CYS A 1055 19.66 2.59 12.03
C CYS A 1055 18.67 1.76 12.85
N THR A 1056 17.98 0.80 12.22
CA THR A 1056 17.03 -0.17 12.80
C THR A 1056 17.65 -1.50 13.24
N SER A 1057 18.98 -1.64 13.26
CA SER A 1057 19.63 -2.88 13.73
C SER A 1057 19.29 -3.16 15.20
N LEU A 1058 19.05 -4.42 15.52
CA LEU A 1058 18.82 -4.86 16.89
C LEU A 1058 20.13 -4.75 17.68
N ARG A 1059 20.13 -3.94 18.74
CA ARG A 1059 21.30 -3.76 19.62
C ARG A 1059 21.07 -4.33 21.01
N ARG A 1060 19.82 -4.32 21.50
CA ARG A 1060 19.46 -4.77 22.85
C ARG A 1060 18.39 -5.87 22.77
N LEU A 1061 18.73 -7.08 23.18
CA LEU A 1061 17.81 -8.21 23.26
C LEU A 1061 17.47 -8.48 24.72
N PHE A 1062 16.20 -8.28 25.09
CA PHE A 1062 15.68 -8.61 26.40
C PHE A 1062 14.97 -9.97 26.33
N LEU A 1063 15.44 -10.93 27.10
CA LEU A 1063 14.86 -12.28 27.18
C LEU A 1063 14.23 -12.47 28.56
N HIS A 1064 13.01 -13.01 28.60
CA HIS A 1064 12.37 -13.36 29.85
C HIS A 1064 13.20 -14.44 30.57
N GLU A 1065 13.33 -14.35 31.90
CA GLU A 1065 14.21 -15.23 32.69
C GLU A 1065 13.98 -16.73 32.42
N ASP A 1066 12.71 -17.15 32.28
CA ASP A 1066 12.31 -18.54 31.96
C ASP A 1066 12.87 -19.10 30.65
N ILE A 1067 13.20 -18.26 29.66
CA ILE A 1067 13.65 -18.71 28.33
C ILE A 1067 15.08 -18.28 28.00
N HIS A 1068 15.68 -17.42 28.82
CA HIS A 1068 16.92 -16.73 28.50
C HIS A 1068 18.05 -17.70 28.13
N ASP A 1069 18.32 -18.68 28.98
CA ASP A 1069 19.51 -19.52 28.83
C ASP A 1069 19.39 -20.45 27.61
N GLU A 1070 18.23 -21.09 27.40
CA GLU A 1070 17.96 -21.92 26.21
C GLU A 1070 18.04 -21.09 24.92
N PHE A 1071 17.41 -19.92 24.90
CA PHE A 1071 17.37 -19.08 23.71
C PHE A 1071 18.77 -18.58 23.34
N LEU A 1072 19.55 -18.17 24.34
CA LEU A 1072 20.89 -17.63 24.15
C LEU A 1072 21.87 -18.70 23.67
N GLU A 1073 21.79 -19.93 24.19
CA GLU A 1073 22.59 -21.06 23.70
C GLU A 1073 22.34 -21.32 22.21
N ARG A 1074 21.06 -21.39 21.80
CA ARG A 1074 20.67 -21.59 20.41
C ARG A 1074 21.09 -20.42 19.51
N LEU A 1075 21.01 -19.18 20.01
CA LEU A 1075 21.43 -17.99 19.27
C LEU A 1075 22.95 -17.98 19.05
N VAL A 1076 23.75 -18.35 20.06
CA VAL A 1076 25.21 -18.48 19.93
C VAL A 1076 25.58 -19.52 18.87
N ALA A 1077 24.92 -20.69 18.87
CA ALA A 1077 25.11 -21.72 17.85
C ALA A 1077 24.74 -21.22 16.44
N ALA A 1078 23.68 -20.44 16.30
CA ALA A 1078 23.31 -19.84 15.02
C ALA A 1078 24.36 -18.82 14.53
N TYR A 1079 24.93 -18.01 15.43
CA TYR A 1079 25.97 -17.02 15.10
C TYR A 1079 27.25 -17.66 14.54
N GLN A 1080 27.62 -18.85 15.02
CA GLN A 1080 28.80 -19.57 14.55
C GLN A 1080 28.69 -20.05 13.08
N ASN A 1081 27.47 -20.13 12.54
CA ASN A 1081 27.22 -20.59 11.17
C ASN A 1081 27.05 -19.44 10.16
N ILE A 1082 27.22 -18.17 10.58
CA ILE A 1082 27.06 -17.03 9.68
C ILE A 1082 28.25 -16.95 8.72
N LYS A 1083 27.96 -17.06 7.41
CA LYS A 1083 28.97 -16.86 6.37
C LYS A 1083 29.27 -15.36 6.21
N VAL A 1084 30.39 -14.92 6.78
CA VAL A 1084 30.98 -13.59 6.58
C VAL A 1084 31.87 -13.63 5.34
N GLY A 1085 31.79 -12.64 4.44
CA GLY A 1085 32.61 -12.64 3.23
C GLY A 1085 32.31 -11.51 2.25
N ASN A 1086 32.71 -11.71 1.00
CA ASN A 1086 32.50 -10.74 -0.07
C ASN A 1086 31.01 -10.45 -0.26
N PRO A 1087 30.57 -9.18 -0.16
CA PRO A 1087 29.16 -8.84 -0.28
C PRO A 1087 28.56 -9.18 -1.66
N LEU A 1088 29.37 -9.34 -2.70
CA LEU A 1088 28.92 -9.72 -4.04
C LEU A 1088 28.76 -11.23 -4.25
N GLU A 1089 29.25 -12.07 -3.33
CA GLU A 1089 29.19 -13.52 -3.45
C GLU A 1089 27.86 -14.11 -2.96
N ASN A 1090 27.36 -15.10 -3.70
CA ASN A 1090 26.14 -15.81 -3.33
C ASN A 1090 26.31 -16.58 -2.01
N GLY A 1091 25.29 -16.51 -1.17
CA GLY A 1091 25.23 -17.20 0.13
C GLY A 1091 26.00 -16.52 1.25
N VAL A 1092 26.70 -15.40 1.00
CA VAL A 1092 27.25 -14.56 2.07
C VAL A 1092 26.09 -13.84 2.78
N LEU A 1093 26.12 -13.86 4.12
CA LEU A 1093 25.04 -13.31 4.97
C LEU A 1093 25.49 -12.06 5.74
N CYS A 1094 26.79 -11.79 5.81
CA CYS A 1094 27.34 -10.63 6.49
C CYS A 1094 28.56 -10.09 5.72
N GLY A 1095 28.50 -8.82 5.33
CA GLY A 1095 29.61 -8.12 4.68
C GLY A 1095 30.55 -7.44 5.67
N PRO A 1096 31.51 -6.64 5.19
CA PRO A 1096 32.41 -5.85 6.03
C PRO A 1096 31.69 -4.66 6.70
N LEU A 1097 32.33 -4.07 7.71
CA LEU A 1097 31.99 -2.71 8.14
C LEU A 1097 32.38 -1.72 7.05
N HIS A 1098 31.74 -0.56 7.02
CA HIS A 1098 31.91 0.38 5.91
C HIS A 1098 33.32 1.01 5.82
N ASN A 1099 34.03 1.20 6.94
CA ASN A 1099 35.38 1.78 6.94
C ASN A 1099 36.21 1.37 8.16
N LEU A 1100 37.52 1.66 8.11
CA LEU A 1100 38.46 1.41 9.22
C LEU A 1100 38.08 2.11 10.53
N GLN A 1101 37.44 3.28 10.46
CA GLN A 1101 36.98 3.97 11.67
C GLN A 1101 35.85 3.20 12.36
N ALA A 1102 34.96 2.55 11.61
CA ALA A 1102 33.93 1.67 12.14
C ALA A 1102 34.55 0.42 12.81
N VAL A 1103 35.58 -0.18 12.20
CA VAL A 1103 36.35 -1.29 12.82
C VAL A 1103 36.98 -0.85 14.14
N LYS A 1104 37.60 0.33 14.15
CA LYS A 1104 38.18 0.89 15.38
C LYS A 1104 37.11 1.12 16.45
N ASN A 1105 35.98 1.73 16.08
CA ASN A 1105 34.86 1.97 17.02
C ASN A 1105 34.31 0.66 17.59
N TYR A 1106 34.22 -0.39 16.78
CA TYR A 1106 33.85 -1.73 17.23
C TYR A 1106 34.85 -2.26 18.28
N LEU A 1107 36.15 -2.25 17.99
CA LEU A 1107 37.19 -2.75 18.92
C LEU A 1107 37.25 -1.94 20.23
N ASP A 1108 37.16 -0.61 20.14
CA ASP A 1108 37.08 0.27 21.31
C ASP A 1108 35.81 0.00 22.13
N GLY A 1109 34.70 -0.32 21.45
CA GLY A 1109 33.45 -0.78 22.04
C GLY A 1109 33.62 -2.08 22.82
N ILE A 1110 34.22 -3.11 22.20
CA ILE A 1110 34.52 -4.40 22.84
C ILE A 1110 35.38 -4.22 24.09
N LYS A 1111 36.44 -3.41 24.02
CA LYS A 1111 37.29 -3.11 25.19
C LYS A 1111 36.50 -2.44 26.31
N THR A 1112 35.62 -1.51 25.96
CA THR A 1112 34.76 -0.81 26.92
C THR A 1112 33.76 -1.77 27.58
N ILE A 1113 33.17 -2.69 26.81
CA ILE A 1113 32.26 -3.72 27.28
C ILE A 1113 32.95 -4.60 28.33
N GLN A 1114 34.15 -5.10 28.04
CA GLN A 1114 34.93 -5.91 28.98
C GLN A 1114 35.25 -5.14 30.28
N THR A 1115 35.60 -3.86 30.15
CA THR A 1115 35.90 -2.99 31.31
C THR A 1115 34.67 -2.74 32.19
N GLN A 1116 33.46 -2.78 31.59
CA GLN A 1116 32.18 -2.63 32.31
C GLN A 1116 31.59 -3.98 32.77
N GLY A 1117 32.38 -5.06 32.75
CA GLY A 1117 31.96 -6.38 33.24
C GLY A 1117 31.10 -7.19 32.26
N GLY A 1118 31.04 -6.80 30.99
CA GLY A 1118 30.33 -7.57 29.96
C GLY A 1118 31.06 -8.86 29.59
N HIS A 1119 30.33 -9.96 29.49
CA HIS A 1119 30.82 -11.26 29.07
C HIS A 1119 30.54 -11.48 27.58
N ILE A 1120 31.59 -11.60 26.77
CA ILE A 1120 31.47 -11.91 25.34
C ILE A 1120 31.20 -13.40 25.18
N LEU A 1121 30.06 -13.75 24.59
CA LEU A 1121 29.62 -15.14 24.41
C LEU A 1121 30.10 -15.74 23.09
N THR A 1122 30.19 -14.90 22.06
CA THR A 1122 30.78 -15.23 20.76
C THR A 1122 31.22 -13.94 20.06
N GLY A 1123 32.20 -14.05 19.15
CA GLY A 1123 32.78 -12.93 18.43
C GLY A 1123 33.75 -12.07 19.25
N GLY A 1124 33.74 -10.76 19.01
CA GLY A 1124 34.53 -9.77 19.74
C GLY A 1124 35.88 -9.42 19.09
N LYS A 1125 36.22 -9.99 17.93
CA LYS A 1125 37.51 -9.74 17.26
C LYS A 1125 37.33 -9.15 15.87
N LYS A 1126 38.43 -8.57 15.36
CA LYS A 1126 38.60 -8.26 13.94
C LYS A 1126 38.92 -9.57 13.21
N ILE A 1127 38.35 -9.79 12.04
CA ILE A 1127 38.72 -10.91 11.17
C ILE A 1127 40.00 -10.53 10.40
N GLU A 1128 40.99 -11.41 10.36
CA GLU A 1128 42.26 -11.15 9.67
C GLU A 1128 42.07 -11.05 8.15
N GLY A 1129 42.81 -10.15 7.50
CA GLY A 1129 42.70 -9.86 6.06
C GLY A 1129 42.73 -8.36 5.74
N GLU A 1130 42.63 -8.04 4.44
CA GLU A 1130 42.67 -6.65 3.93
C GLU A 1130 41.34 -5.89 4.13
N GLY A 1131 40.22 -6.62 4.21
CA GLY A 1131 38.88 -6.05 4.40
C GLY A 1131 38.57 -5.52 5.80
N TYR A 1132 37.47 -4.79 5.90
CA TYR A 1132 37.01 -4.16 7.14
C TYR A 1132 36.08 -5.07 7.96
N PHE A 1133 36.47 -6.34 8.10
CA PHE A 1133 35.64 -7.38 8.71
C PHE A 1133 35.81 -7.49 10.22
N VAL A 1134 34.69 -7.74 10.91
CA VAL A 1134 34.63 -8.04 12.34
C VAL A 1134 33.68 -9.20 12.59
N GLU A 1135 33.88 -9.93 13.67
CA GLU A 1135 32.99 -11.02 14.07
C GLU A 1135 31.67 -10.46 14.63
N PRO A 1136 30.49 -10.91 14.15
CA PRO A 1136 29.23 -10.62 14.82
C PRO A 1136 29.28 -11.07 16.28
N THR A 1137 28.94 -10.19 17.21
CA THR A 1137 29.25 -10.36 18.63
C THR A 1137 27.99 -10.39 19.47
N ILE A 1138 27.90 -11.36 20.38
CA ILE A 1138 26.88 -11.38 21.44
C ILE A 1138 27.56 -11.17 22.79
N VAL A 1139 26.99 -10.28 23.58
CA VAL A 1139 27.49 -9.91 24.90
C VAL A 1139 26.38 -10.05 25.93
N SER A 1140 26.65 -10.77 27.02
CA SER A 1140 25.83 -10.71 28.24
C SER A 1140 26.35 -9.59 29.13
N ILE A 1141 25.52 -8.58 29.41
CA ILE A 1141 25.90 -7.42 30.25
C ILE A 1141 24.67 -6.85 30.96
N GLY A 1142 24.87 -6.22 32.13
CA GLY A 1142 23.82 -5.51 32.86
C GLY A 1142 23.26 -4.31 32.09
N HIS A 1143 21.96 -4.05 32.24
CA HIS A 1143 21.26 -2.95 31.52
C HIS A 1143 21.72 -1.54 31.96
N ASP A 1144 22.30 -1.45 33.16
CA ASP A 1144 22.85 -0.25 33.78
C ASP A 1144 24.24 0.12 33.24
N ALA A 1145 24.89 -0.78 32.51
CA ALA A 1145 26.15 -0.50 31.86
C ALA A 1145 26.01 0.64 30.84
N LYS A 1146 26.79 1.71 31.05
CA LYS A 1146 26.72 2.94 30.22
C LYS A 1146 26.92 2.68 28.72
N ILE A 1147 27.61 1.60 28.35
CA ILE A 1147 27.82 1.24 26.95
C ILE A 1147 26.54 0.73 26.27
N VAL A 1148 25.63 0.08 27.01
CA VAL A 1148 24.33 -0.41 26.50
C VAL A 1148 23.43 0.76 26.08
N GLN A 1149 23.61 1.92 26.70
CA GLN A 1149 22.87 3.15 26.41
C GLN A 1149 23.39 3.89 25.17
N LYS A 1150 24.53 3.45 24.60
CA LYS A 1150 25.17 4.10 23.45
C LYS A 1150 24.95 3.31 22.17
N GLU A 1151 24.69 4.02 21.09
CA GLU A 1151 24.76 3.44 19.76
C GLU A 1151 26.22 3.20 19.36
N ILE A 1152 26.56 1.94 19.13
CA ILE A 1152 27.77 1.53 18.39
C ILE A 1152 27.30 0.94 17.07
N PHE A 1153 27.70 1.57 15.97
CA PHE A 1153 27.22 1.23 14.62
C PHE A 1153 28.00 0.04 14.04
N ALA A 1154 27.88 -1.11 14.70
CA ALA A 1154 28.59 -2.36 14.41
C ALA A 1154 27.75 -3.57 14.92
N PRO A 1155 28.08 -4.83 14.56
CA PRO A 1155 27.25 -5.99 14.89
C PRO A 1155 27.52 -6.48 16.32
N ILE A 1156 27.16 -5.67 17.31
CA ILE A 1156 27.23 -6.00 18.74
C ILE A 1156 25.81 -6.08 19.29
N LEU A 1157 25.43 -7.26 19.78
CA LEU A 1157 24.14 -7.53 20.42
C LEU A 1157 24.33 -7.69 21.94
N TYR A 1158 23.70 -6.82 22.72
CA TYR A 1158 23.60 -6.96 24.16
C TYR A 1158 22.41 -7.85 24.52
N ALA A 1159 22.66 -9.01 25.12
CA ALA A 1159 21.63 -9.91 25.65
C ALA A 1159 21.42 -9.63 27.14
N LEU A 1160 20.18 -9.35 27.53
CA LEU A 1160 19.77 -8.92 28.87
C LEU A 1160 18.61 -9.78 29.37
N LYS A 1161 18.54 -10.01 30.69
CA LYS A 1161 17.41 -10.68 31.36
C LYS A 1161 16.38 -9.67 31.83
N PHE A 1162 15.10 -10.06 31.84
CA PHE A 1162 14.03 -9.34 32.53
C PHE A 1162 13.02 -10.33 33.14
N LYS A 1163 12.17 -9.86 34.06
CA LYS A 1163 11.17 -10.69 34.76
C LYS A 1163 9.73 -10.29 34.45
N SER A 1164 9.45 -9.00 34.33
CA SER A 1164 8.10 -8.50 34.05
C SER A 1164 8.06 -7.65 32.78
N LEU A 1165 6.93 -7.68 32.07
CA LEU A 1165 6.77 -6.84 30.88
C LEU A 1165 6.89 -5.35 31.20
N ASP A 1166 6.42 -4.91 32.38
CA ASP A 1166 6.56 -3.51 32.83
C ASP A 1166 8.03 -3.08 32.95
N GLU A 1167 8.84 -3.93 33.58
CA GLU A 1167 10.29 -3.72 33.65
C GLU A 1167 10.91 -3.69 32.25
N ALA A 1168 10.56 -4.61 31.37
CA ALA A 1168 11.10 -4.64 30.01
C ALA A 1168 10.73 -3.40 29.18
N ILE A 1169 9.50 -2.89 29.33
CA ILE A 1169 9.05 -1.64 28.72
C ILE A 1169 9.87 -0.46 29.24
N GLN A 1170 10.05 -0.38 30.56
CA GLN A 1170 10.87 0.67 31.17
C GLN A 1170 12.30 0.64 30.61
N LEU A 1171 12.92 -0.55 30.56
CA LEU A 1171 14.27 -0.72 30.02
C LEU A 1171 14.35 -0.42 28.51
N ASN A 1172 13.31 -0.74 27.73
CA ASN A 1172 13.23 -0.33 26.33
C ASN A 1172 13.30 1.19 26.20
N ASN A 1173 12.53 1.90 27.02
CA ASN A 1173 12.32 3.35 26.95
C ASN A 1173 13.46 4.17 27.60
N ASP A 1174 14.25 3.57 28.50
CA ASP A 1174 15.32 4.24 29.26
C ASP A 1174 16.50 4.76 28.43
N VAL A 1175 16.61 4.37 27.15
CA VAL A 1175 17.63 4.92 26.24
C VAL A 1175 17.20 6.27 25.65
N PRO A 1176 18.15 7.18 25.33
CA PRO A 1176 17.82 8.45 24.69
C PRO A 1176 17.20 8.30 23.28
N GLN A 1177 17.54 7.25 22.53
CA GLN A 1177 17.04 7.00 21.17
C GLN A 1177 15.61 6.41 21.19
N GLY A 1178 14.83 6.66 20.14
CA GLY A 1178 13.44 6.23 20.05
C GLY A 1178 13.01 5.82 18.64
N LEU A 1179 13.87 5.10 17.91
CA LEU A 1179 13.58 4.72 16.52
C LEU A 1179 12.63 3.53 16.43
N SER A 1180 13.12 2.32 16.74
CA SER A 1180 12.37 1.07 16.57
C SER A 1180 12.46 0.16 17.79
N SER A 1181 11.38 -0.56 18.05
CA SER A 1181 11.25 -1.52 19.14
C SER A 1181 10.40 -2.71 18.73
N SER A 1182 10.59 -3.87 19.36
CA SER A 1182 9.84 -5.08 19.03
C SER A 1182 9.47 -5.90 20.25
N LEU A 1183 8.24 -6.42 20.30
CA LEU A 1183 7.80 -7.39 21.30
C LEU A 1183 7.40 -8.71 20.62
N PHE A 1184 8.02 -9.80 21.04
CA PHE A 1184 7.63 -11.15 20.67
C PHE A 1184 6.82 -11.76 21.81
N THR A 1185 5.54 -12.00 21.58
CA THR A 1185 4.61 -12.61 22.54
C THR A 1185 3.37 -13.15 21.82
N LYS A 1186 2.65 -14.05 22.48
CA LYS A 1186 1.29 -14.49 22.10
C LYS A 1186 0.21 -13.88 23.01
N ASP A 1187 0.61 -13.15 24.06
CA ASP A 1187 -0.32 -12.52 24.99
C ASP A 1187 -0.93 -11.25 24.38
N GLN A 1188 -2.25 -11.25 24.21
CA GLN A 1188 -2.99 -10.11 23.65
C GLN A 1188 -2.95 -8.88 24.55
N ALA A 1189 -3.00 -9.05 25.88
CA ALA A 1189 -2.93 -7.92 26.81
C ALA A 1189 -1.56 -7.24 26.73
N ALA A 1190 -0.50 -8.04 26.61
CA ALA A 1190 0.85 -7.53 26.39
C ALA A 1190 0.97 -6.73 25.09
N ILE A 1191 0.36 -7.22 23.99
CA ILE A 1191 0.34 -6.52 22.70
C ILE A 1191 -0.31 -5.13 22.84
N PHE A 1192 -1.52 -5.04 23.37
CA PHE A 1192 -2.21 -3.74 23.51
C PHE A 1192 -1.54 -2.80 24.51
N LYS A 1193 -0.88 -3.35 25.53
CA LYS A 1193 -0.06 -2.56 26.46
C LYS A 1193 1.16 -1.98 25.75
N TRP A 1194 1.86 -2.80 24.97
CA TRP A 1194 3.06 -2.42 24.21
C TRP A 1194 2.80 -1.34 23.16
N THR A 1195 1.67 -1.40 22.46
CA THR A 1195 1.27 -0.39 21.47
C THR A 1195 0.49 0.79 22.09
N GLY A 1196 0.20 0.72 23.39
CA GLY A 1196 -0.59 1.71 24.12
C GLY A 1196 0.25 2.85 24.70
N PRO A 1197 -0.38 3.79 25.41
CA PRO A 1197 0.28 4.98 25.96
C PRO A 1197 1.31 4.68 27.07
N LEU A 1198 1.27 3.48 27.66
CA LEU A 1198 2.23 3.00 28.67
C LEU A 1198 3.20 1.96 28.08
N GLY A 1199 3.25 1.85 26.76
CA GLY A 1199 4.05 0.88 26.03
C GLY A 1199 5.38 1.45 25.55
N SER A 1200 5.79 1.04 24.35
CA SER A 1200 7.02 1.56 23.74
C SER A 1200 6.91 3.03 23.38
N ASP A 1201 7.99 3.79 23.57
CA ASP A 1201 8.10 5.20 23.20
C ASP A 1201 8.83 5.44 21.86
N CYS A 1202 8.99 4.39 21.05
CA CYS A 1202 9.63 4.44 19.75
C CYS A 1202 8.66 4.87 18.64
N GLY A 1203 9.18 5.41 17.54
CA GLY A 1203 8.36 5.76 16.37
C GLY A 1203 7.87 4.55 15.59
N ILE A 1204 8.62 3.44 15.60
CA ILE A 1204 8.26 2.14 15.04
C ILE A 1204 8.07 1.15 16.19
N VAL A 1205 6.86 0.61 16.32
CA VAL A 1205 6.47 -0.28 17.42
C VAL A 1205 5.97 -1.61 16.85
N ASN A 1206 6.82 -2.62 16.90
CA ASN A 1206 6.59 -3.90 16.22
C ASN A 1206 6.13 -5.00 17.17
N ILE A 1207 5.32 -5.93 16.63
CA ILE A 1207 4.89 -7.16 17.30
C ILE A 1207 5.27 -8.36 16.44
N ASN A 1208 5.98 -9.33 17.01
CA ASN A 1208 6.32 -10.60 16.35
C ASN A 1208 7.12 -10.45 15.03
N ILE A 1209 7.79 -9.32 14.84
CA ILE A 1209 8.72 -9.01 13.76
C ILE A 1209 9.91 -8.22 14.35
N GLY A 1210 11.09 -8.33 13.73
CA GLY A 1210 12.29 -7.62 14.17
C GLY A 1210 12.20 -6.10 14.03
N PRO A 1211 13.11 -5.33 14.67
CA PRO A 1211 13.09 -3.87 14.64
C PRO A 1211 13.37 -3.29 13.24
N SER A 1212 13.93 -4.07 12.31
CA SER A 1212 14.09 -3.67 10.91
C SER A 1212 12.82 -3.86 10.06
N GLY A 1213 11.72 -4.39 10.62
CA GLY A 1213 10.46 -4.53 9.90
C GLY A 1213 9.77 -3.18 9.73
N ALA A 1214 9.92 -2.57 8.56
CA ALA A 1214 9.24 -1.36 8.14
C ALA A 1214 8.96 -1.44 6.63
N GLU A 1215 7.94 -0.72 6.16
CA GLU A 1215 7.54 -0.72 4.75
C GLU A 1215 7.01 0.66 4.33
N ILE A 1216 7.00 0.90 3.02
CA ILE A 1216 6.77 2.22 2.41
C ILE A 1216 5.42 2.85 2.78
N GLY A 1217 4.38 2.05 3.00
CA GLY A 1217 3.05 2.55 3.34
C GLY A 1217 2.98 3.29 4.69
N GLY A 1218 3.87 2.97 5.63
CA GLY A 1218 3.97 3.62 6.93
C GLY A 1218 4.87 4.86 6.93
N ALA A 1219 4.64 5.77 7.89
CA ALA A 1219 5.59 6.84 8.16
C ALA A 1219 6.81 6.26 8.90
N PHE A 1220 7.95 6.22 8.24
CA PHE A 1220 9.22 5.78 8.85
C PHE A 1220 9.81 6.92 9.67
N GLY A 1221 10.30 6.64 10.87
CA GLY A 1221 11.09 7.58 11.66
C GLY A 1221 10.90 7.39 13.16
N GLY A 1222 11.67 8.13 13.96
CA GLY A 1222 11.74 7.92 15.40
C GLY A 1222 11.44 9.14 16.26
N GLU A 1223 11.25 8.89 17.55
CA GLU A 1223 11.01 9.87 18.60
C GLU A 1223 12.29 10.20 19.40
N LYS A 1224 12.17 11.05 20.43
CA LYS A 1224 13.27 11.38 21.36
C LYS A 1224 14.52 11.88 20.62
N GLU A 1225 15.70 11.35 20.93
CA GLU A 1225 16.95 11.72 20.25
C GLU A 1225 17.06 11.20 18.80
N THR A 1226 16.09 10.42 18.31
CA THR A 1226 16.02 10.04 16.90
C THR A 1226 15.50 11.20 16.03
N GLY A 1227 14.84 12.22 16.63
CA GLY A 1227 14.68 13.54 16.02
C GLY A 1227 13.26 13.95 15.67
N GLY A 1228 12.29 13.04 15.61
CA GLY A 1228 10.88 13.33 15.35
C GLY A 1228 10.51 13.50 13.87
N GLY A 1229 11.49 13.40 12.95
CA GLY A 1229 11.21 13.38 11.51
C GLY A 1229 10.36 12.18 11.10
N ARG A 1230 9.71 12.29 9.94
CA ARG A 1230 9.09 11.14 9.27
C ARG A 1230 9.34 11.15 7.77
N GLU A 1231 9.52 9.97 7.18
CA GLU A 1231 9.75 9.74 5.76
C GLU A 1231 8.73 8.73 5.19
N SER A 1232 8.68 8.63 3.86
CA SER A 1232 7.85 7.66 3.12
C SER A 1232 6.33 7.86 3.20
N GLY A 1233 5.60 7.03 3.95
CA GLY A 1233 4.16 6.86 3.83
C GLY A 1233 3.31 7.78 4.71
N SER A 1234 2.05 7.38 4.93
CA SER A 1234 1.05 8.15 5.67
C SER A 1234 0.95 9.61 5.15
N ASP A 1235 1.07 10.61 6.04
CA ASP A 1235 1.03 12.03 5.72
C ASP A 1235 2.39 12.72 5.86
N ALA A 1236 3.50 11.96 5.79
CA ALA A 1236 4.88 12.49 5.84
C ALA A 1236 5.12 13.60 4.80
N TRP A 1237 4.44 13.53 3.65
CA TRP A 1237 4.45 14.54 2.58
C TRP A 1237 4.13 15.96 3.04
N LYS A 1238 3.34 16.12 4.12
CA LYS A 1238 2.99 17.44 4.67
C LYS A 1238 4.21 18.22 5.14
N GLN A 1239 5.30 17.55 5.54
CA GLN A 1239 6.56 18.19 5.95
C GLN A 1239 7.25 18.89 4.77
N TYR A 1240 7.07 18.36 3.55
CA TYR A 1240 7.60 18.90 2.29
C TYR A 1240 6.71 20.00 1.69
N MET A 1241 5.68 20.45 2.41
CA MET A 1241 4.76 21.48 1.95
C MET A 1241 4.50 22.51 3.05
N ARG A 1242 3.90 23.64 2.68
CA ARG A 1242 3.39 24.63 3.63
C ARG A 1242 1.86 24.65 3.60
N ARG A 1243 1.28 24.58 4.79
CA ARG A 1243 -0.17 24.68 5.00
C ARG A 1243 -0.59 26.14 5.08
N SER A 1244 -1.74 26.47 4.49
CA SER A 1244 -2.43 27.75 4.65
C SER A 1244 -3.92 27.55 4.85
N THR A 1245 -4.50 28.18 5.86
CA THR A 1245 -5.95 28.26 6.06
C THR A 1245 -6.48 29.50 5.34
N CYS A 1246 -7.24 29.31 4.28
CA CYS A 1246 -7.79 30.36 3.45
C CYS A 1246 -9.26 30.59 3.83
N THR A 1247 -9.62 31.83 4.17
CA THR A 1247 -11.01 32.25 4.33
C THR A 1247 -11.36 33.21 3.21
N ILE A 1248 -12.39 32.89 2.44
CA ILE A 1248 -12.84 33.66 1.29
C ILE A 1248 -14.25 34.15 1.60
N ASN A 1249 -14.40 35.46 1.82
CA ASN A 1249 -15.72 36.09 1.82
C ASN A 1249 -16.19 36.23 0.37
N TYR A 1250 -17.26 35.52 0.02
CA TYR A 1250 -17.90 35.64 -1.30
C TYR A 1250 -19.23 36.41 -1.22
N SER A 1251 -19.56 36.95 -0.05
CA SER A 1251 -20.69 37.86 0.14
C SER A 1251 -20.28 39.33 -0.08
N LYS A 1252 -21.29 40.21 -0.16
CA LYS A 1252 -21.10 41.66 -0.10
C LYS A 1252 -21.11 42.19 1.33
N GLU A 1253 -21.33 41.30 2.31
CA GLU A 1253 -21.45 41.65 3.72
C GLU A 1253 -20.08 41.54 4.40
N LEU A 1254 -19.74 42.55 5.18
CA LEU A 1254 -18.61 42.54 6.11
C LEU A 1254 -19.21 42.78 7.50
N PRO A 1255 -19.69 41.74 8.20
CA PRO A 1255 -20.14 41.91 9.57
C PRO A 1255 -18.94 42.40 10.39
N LEU A 1256 -19.01 43.65 10.83
CA LEU A 1256 -17.99 44.28 11.64
C LEU A 1256 -17.98 43.56 12.99
N ALA A 1257 -16.87 42.87 13.28
CA ALA A 1257 -16.65 42.35 14.62
C ALA A 1257 -16.64 43.52 15.60
N GLN A 1258 -17.13 43.28 16.83
CA GLN A 1258 -17.10 44.23 17.96
C GLN A 1258 -18.09 45.42 17.90
N GLY A 1259 -19.08 45.42 17.01
CA GLY A 1259 -20.15 46.44 17.03
C GLY A 1259 -19.69 47.86 16.72
N ILE A 1260 -18.54 47.99 16.05
CA ILE A 1260 -18.03 49.27 15.53
C ILE A 1260 -18.81 49.61 14.26
N ASP A 1261 -19.29 50.84 14.16
CA ASP A 1261 -20.00 51.38 12.99
C ASP A 1261 -19.07 52.36 12.25
N PHE A 1262 -18.89 52.16 10.95
CA PHE A 1262 -18.10 53.03 10.05
C PHE A 1262 -18.99 53.85 9.09
N SER A 1263 -20.32 53.82 9.27
CA SER A 1263 -21.24 54.65 8.49
C SER A 1263 -21.13 56.13 8.78
#